data_AF-A0A7W1J7P3-F1
#
_entry.id   AF-A0A7W1J7P3-F1
#
_cell.length_a   1.000
_cell.length_b   1.000
_cell.length_c   1.000
_cell.angle_alpha   90.00
_cell.angle_beta   90.00
_cell.angle_gamma   90.00
#
_symmetry.space_group_name_H-M   'P 1'
#
loop_
_entity.id
_entity.type
_entity.pdbx_description
1 polymer ?
#
loop_
_entity_poly.entity_id
_entity_poly.type
_entity_poly.pdbx_seq_one_letter_code
_entity_poly.pdbx_strand_id
1 'polypeptide(L)'
;AGTVLDASTGKIITNAKVKINGGAEYETDDNGKFIFNTLDLSGPVQLTYSANGYGQQAQYIRDYNQTMVIYLYDNNYYNRYENDLAILSSVSSVHNKMDVPAQAPNAGGVFLEEMQVRQNKKSVVEKFVAMDDAKEKFVAIKDEMKKEKAVNEFARVALKNNLNKARMRAFEVMDDDERNDRIAMPQAVVYYRAKEFALPIYDKSETVETRTDFRNTIYWNPNVEIDRTGKKTIEFYTSDDITSFRTTIEGLASDGSIGRVEKNFFTQLPFAMTTKIPVEVATEDHVSIPLTLKNNTDKPLGGFITIVSPEGLQAITTVPGVQIIMPGTAKTIYLDYKVLNKIGYGDFTLTFRSCGLGDSFTQKIKIASKGFPVQVSFSAQEVEKQYSFEMDHVVNGSVKARFTAFPNVVSDLMKGVEGILHEPYGCFEQTSCTAYPNAMVLDYLKSTDSKDNKTIAHASDLLNRGYKRLTSFETKEKGYEWFGANPGHEGLTAYGIMEFVDMKNAGAEVDQKMLDRTAEWLMSHKDGKGGFKRATHAYHDFGRISEDILNAYIVYALAEAGYTDLKNEFEASYKKAMETKDPYMLAMMSNAAYSLKENTKADAAMRVLINKQDKNGSFTGATHSITYSQGQSLTIETTSLTIMAILKSQGKTASAMTNAVQYLVGARSGSGVFSSTQGTILALKALTEYAKFSKKTTEDGTIEIYVDGKKVAEHSYKAGDKGAIEIAGLEEYFKTEGKHDVKVKYVGVKTPLPYSVAVNWSTSLPSSNKECNIDLKTSLSAKTVNVGETVRMTATITNKKNTEIPSTMAIIGIPAGFTVQPWQLKEMQEKNVFDYYEMKGNNIAVYY
;
A
#
# COMPACT_ATOMS: atom_id res chain seq x y z
N ALA A 1 -39.26 38.60 -31.54
CA ALA A 1 -40.01 37.44 -32.09
C ALA A 1 -39.43 36.17 -31.49
N GLY A 2 -40.22 35.12 -31.33
CA GLY A 2 -39.72 33.85 -30.80
C GLY A 2 -40.54 32.66 -31.25
N THR A 3 -40.05 31.45 -30.98
CA THR A 3 -40.71 30.17 -31.29
C THR A 3 -40.89 29.36 -30.01
N VAL A 4 -42.03 28.70 -29.85
CA VAL A 4 -42.31 27.84 -28.70
C VAL A 4 -42.23 26.37 -29.11
N LEU A 5 -41.41 25.59 -28.41
CA LEU A 5 -41.15 24.17 -28.66
C LEU A 5 -41.45 23.32 -27.41
N ASP A 6 -41.75 22.05 -27.63
CA ASP A 6 -41.81 21.03 -26.57
C ASP A 6 -40.38 20.68 -26.12
N ALA A 7 -40.12 20.75 -24.81
CA ALA A 7 -38.79 20.54 -24.23
C ALA A 7 -38.26 19.10 -24.36
N SER A 8 -39.14 18.11 -24.49
CA SER A 8 -38.79 16.68 -24.55
C SER A 8 -38.60 16.19 -25.98
N THR A 9 -39.35 16.74 -26.93
CA THR A 9 -39.39 16.26 -28.32
C THR A 9 -38.82 17.25 -29.32
N GLY A 10 -38.60 18.52 -28.93
CA GLY A 10 -38.17 19.59 -29.80
C GLY A 10 -39.19 20.01 -30.87
N LYS A 11 -40.42 19.46 -30.82
CA LYS A 11 -41.49 19.77 -31.78
C LYS A 11 -42.11 21.13 -31.52
N ILE A 12 -42.57 21.77 -32.60
CA ILE A 12 -43.25 23.06 -32.56
C ILE A 12 -44.58 22.95 -31.81
N ILE A 13 -44.84 23.89 -30.90
CA ILE A 13 -46.13 24.03 -30.21
C ILE A 13 -46.92 25.15 -30.89
N THR A 14 -47.90 24.75 -31.70
CA THR A 14 -48.90 25.65 -32.28
C THR A 14 -49.94 26.03 -31.23
N ASN A 15 -50.46 27.27 -31.25
CA ASN A 15 -51.44 27.80 -30.29
C ASN A 15 -50.93 27.93 -28.84
N ALA A 16 -49.63 28.13 -28.64
CA ALA A 16 -49.09 28.53 -27.35
C ALA A 16 -49.45 30.00 -27.08
N LYS A 17 -49.98 30.29 -25.89
CA LYS A 17 -50.32 31.64 -25.43
C LYS A 17 -49.09 32.28 -24.80
N VAL A 18 -48.70 33.43 -25.35
CA VAL A 18 -47.62 34.30 -24.88
C VAL A 18 -48.20 35.59 -24.36
N LYS A 19 -48.12 35.80 -23.05
CA LYS A 19 -48.70 36.93 -22.35
C LYS A 19 -47.63 37.84 -21.77
N ILE A 20 -47.73 39.13 -22.03
CA ILE A 20 -46.94 40.13 -21.30
C ILE A 20 -47.59 40.32 -19.92
N ASN A 21 -46.82 40.22 -18.84
CA ASN A 21 -47.38 40.39 -17.50
C ASN A 21 -47.96 41.82 -17.34
N GLY A 22 -49.25 41.92 -17.03
CA GLY A 22 -50.01 43.18 -17.02
C GLY A 22 -50.44 43.72 -18.39
N GLY A 23 -50.22 42.97 -19.49
CA GLY A 23 -50.50 43.40 -20.87
C GLY A 23 -51.29 42.37 -21.70
N ALA A 24 -51.26 42.56 -23.02
CA ALA A 24 -51.99 41.72 -23.99
C ALA A 24 -51.41 40.30 -24.12
N GLU A 25 -52.29 39.36 -24.48
CA GLU A 25 -51.98 37.95 -24.77
C GLU A 25 -51.98 37.72 -26.27
N TYR A 26 -51.01 36.94 -26.75
CA TYR A 26 -50.81 36.64 -28.16
C TYR A 26 -50.67 35.13 -28.31
N GLU A 27 -51.22 34.56 -29.38
CA GLU A 27 -51.06 33.13 -29.69
C GLU A 27 -49.96 32.93 -30.73
N THR A 28 -49.24 31.82 -30.63
CA THR A 28 -48.26 31.44 -31.65
C THR A 28 -48.95 31.01 -32.93
N ASP A 29 -48.33 31.32 -34.07
CA ASP A 29 -48.80 30.89 -35.40
C ASP A 29 -48.62 29.38 -35.63
N ASP A 30 -48.99 28.90 -36.82
CA ASP A 30 -48.88 27.49 -37.22
C ASP A 30 -47.42 26.96 -37.25
N ASN A 31 -46.42 27.85 -37.17
CA ASN A 31 -45.00 27.51 -37.02
C ASN A 31 -44.51 27.71 -35.57
N GLY A 32 -45.42 27.88 -34.61
CA GLY A 32 -45.15 28.12 -33.20
C GLY A 32 -44.46 29.45 -32.94
N LYS A 33 -44.52 30.41 -33.87
CA LYS A 33 -43.87 31.72 -33.75
C LYS A 33 -44.81 32.77 -33.18
N PHE A 34 -44.24 33.68 -32.38
CA PHE A 34 -44.91 34.89 -31.91
C PHE A 34 -44.05 36.12 -32.21
N ILE A 35 -44.72 37.24 -32.51
CA ILE A 35 -44.06 38.52 -32.80
C ILE A 35 -44.79 39.63 -32.02
N PHE A 36 -44.02 40.43 -31.30
CA PHE A 36 -44.50 41.68 -30.72
C PHE A 36 -44.04 42.84 -31.60
N ASN A 37 -44.97 43.57 -32.21
CA ASN A 37 -44.64 44.68 -33.09
C ASN A 37 -44.19 45.93 -32.30
N THR A 38 -44.62 46.05 -31.05
CA THR A 38 -44.27 47.15 -30.13
C THR A 38 -44.13 46.58 -28.72
N LEU A 39 -42.94 46.70 -28.12
CA LEU A 39 -42.69 46.29 -26.73
C LEU A 39 -41.71 47.26 -26.07
N ASP A 40 -42.12 47.90 -24.97
CA ASP A 40 -41.25 48.79 -24.20
C ASP A 40 -40.33 47.96 -23.28
N LEU A 41 -39.02 48.00 -23.56
CA LEU A 41 -37.98 47.29 -22.81
C LEU A 41 -37.10 48.26 -21.99
N SER A 42 -37.59 49.46 -21.67
CA SER A 42 -36.89 50.39 -20.76
C SER A 42 -36.66 49.81 -19.35
N GLY A 43 -37.41 48.76 -18.99
CA GLY A 43 -37.19 47.89 -17.85
C GLY A 43 -37.46 46.41 -18.18
N PRO A 44 -37.19 45.48 -17.24
CA PRO A 44 -37.45 44.05 -17.46
C PRO A 44 -38.94 43.77 -17.65
N VAL A 45 -39.29 43.20 -18.81
CA VAL A 45 -40.65 42.76 -19.11
C VAL A 45 -40.76 41.26 -18.89
N GLN A 46 -41.74 40.82 -18.11
CA GLN A 46 -42.01 39.40 -17.92
C GLN A 46 -42.97 38.90 -18.99
N LEU A 47 -42.53 37.90 -19.75
CA LEU A 47 -43.38 37.11 -20.64
C LEU A 47 -43.76 35.81 -19.97
N THR A 48 -45.02 35.41 -20.11
CA THR A 48 -45.56 34.15 -19.63
C THR A 48 -46.02 33.32 -20.81
N TYR A 49 -45.62 32.05 -20.84
CA TYR A 49 -45.89 31.10 -21.91
C TYR A 49 -46.74 29.96 -21.35
N SER A 50 -47.80 29.60 -22.06
CA SER A 50 -48.67 28.49 -21.67
C SER A 50 -49.23 27.78 -22.90
N ALA A 51 -49.38 26.46 -22.82
CA ALA A 51 -50.00 25.65 -23.84
C ALA A 51 -50.71 24.47 -23.18
N ASN A 52 -51.77 23.96 -23.81
CA ASN A 52 -52.57 22.89 -23.20
C ASN A 52 -51.74 21.60 -23.09
N GLY A 53 -51.70 20.99 -21.91
CA GLY A 53 -50.83 19.84 -21.60
C GLY A 53 -49.43 20.20 -21.10
N TYR A 54 -49.05 21.47 -21.07
CA TYR A 54 -47.72 21.92 -20.62
C TYR A 54 -47.79 22.77 -19.36
N GLY A 55 -46.71 22.74 -18.58
CA GLY A 55 -46.52 23.61 -17.43
C GLY A 55 -46.32 25.05 -17.88
N GLN A 56 -46.99 25.99 -17.21
CA GLN A 56 -46.82 27.42 -17.47
C GLN A 56 -45.39 27.86 -17.12
N GLN A 57 -44.78 28.67 -17.98
CA GLN A 57 -43.47 29.24 -17.74
C GLN A 57 -43.51 30.75 -17.81
N ALA A 58 -42.59 31.41 -17.09
CA ALA A 58 -42.39 32.84 -17.22
C ALA A 58 -40.91 33.19 -17.31
N GLN A 59 -40.58 34.18 -18.14
CA GLN A 59 -39.22 34.65 -18.36
C GLN A 59 -39.21 36.17 -18.42
N TYR A 60 -38.20 36.80 -17.81
CA TYR A 60 -37.95 38.22 -17.98
C TYR A 60 -37.08 38.47 -19.20
N ILE A 61 -37.49 39.39 -20.06
CA ILE A 61 -36.72 39.88 -21.20
C ILE A 61 -36.32 41.34 -20.95
N ARG A 62 -35.07 41.66 -21.29
CA ARG A 62 -34.48 42.99 -21.08
C ARG A 62 -33.93 43.61 -22.37
N ASP A 63 -33.75 42.80 -23.42
CA ASP A 63 -33.13 43.22 -24.68
C ASP A 63 -33.95 42.73 -25.90
N TYR A 64 -33.84 43.45 -27.01
CA TYR A 64 -34.46 43.05 -28.28
C TYR A 64 -33.75 41.82 -28.87
N ASN A 65 -34.45 40.69 -28.95
CA ASN A 65 -33.95 39.48 -29.61
C ASN A 65 -34.92 39.02 -30.71
N GLN A 66 -34.40 38.83 -31.92
CA GLN A 66 -35.21 38.48 -33.11
C GLN A 66 -35.50 36.97 -33.22
N THR A 67 -34.85 36.12 -32.43
CA THR A 67 -34.98 34.65 -32.52
C THR A 67 -34.92 33.98 -31.15
N MET A 68 -35.86 34.30 -30.25
CA MET A 68 -35.98 33.56 -28.98
C MET A 68 -36.58 32.17 -29.21
N VAL A 69 -36.06 31.14 -28.55
CA VAL A 69 -36.65 29.79 -28.53
C VAL A 69 -37.05 29.46 -27.09
N ILE A 70 -38.31 29.11 -26.88
CA ILE A 70 -38.89 28.86 -25.57
C ILE A 70 -39.33 27.41 -25.49
N TYR A 71 -38.93 26.71 -24.43
CA TYR A 71 -39.22 25.28 -24.26
C TYR A 71 -40.23 25.06 -23.14
N LEU A 72 -41.44 24.63 -23.50
CA LEU A 72 -42.47 24.24 -22.54
C LEU A 72 -42.32 22.75 -22.20
N TYR A 73 -42.45 22.42 -20.92
CA TYR A 73 -42.39 21.03 -20.43
C TYR A 73 -43.81 20.50 -20.27
N ASP A 74 -44.08 19.29 -20.76
CA ASP A 74 -45.34 18.59 -20.49
C ASP A 74 -45.52 18.44 -18.97
N ASN A 75 -46.76 18.59 -18.50
CA ASN A 75 -47.13 18.42 -17.09
C ASN A 75 -46.74 17.05 -16.51
N ASN A 76 -46.56 16.03 -17.36
CA ASN A 76 -46.08 14.70 -16.94
C ASN A 76 -44.55 14.53 -16.92
N TYR A 77 -43.77 15.59 -17.20
CA TYR A 77 -42.30 15.51 -17.28
C TYR A 77 -41.66 14.94 -15.99
N TYR A 78 -42.12 15.40 -14.82
CA TYR A 78 -41.59 14.92 -13.53
C TYR A 78 -41.97 13.46 -13.23
N ASN A 79 -43.15 12.99 -13.66
CA ASN A 79 -43.57 11.60 -13.46
C ASN A 79 -42.80 10.60 -14.35
N ARG A 80 -42.32 11.03 -15.53
CA ARG A 80 -41.42 10.20 -16.36
C ARG A 80 -40.04 10.07 -15.73
N TYR A 81 -39.54 11.15 -15.14
CA TYR A 81 -38.25 11.17 -14.45
C TYR A 81 -38.23 10.27 -13.20
N GLU A 82 -39.33 10.21 -12.43
CA GLU A 82 -39.44 9.26 -11.30
C GLU A 82 -39.56 7.80 -11.74
N ASN A 83 -40.24 7.51 -12.85
CA ASN A 83 -40.30 6.14 -13.39
C ASN A 83 -38.94 5.64 -13.90
N ASP A 84 -38.14 6.51 -14.52
CA ASP A 84 -36.78 6.15 -14.95
C ASP A 84 -35.86 5.88 -13.74
N LEU A 85 -36.07 6.60 -12.62
CA LEU A 85 -35.41 6.33 -11.33
C LEU A 85 -35.90 5.02 -10.67
N ALA A 86 -37.17 4.66 -10.83
CA ALA A 86 -37.73 3.40 -10.33
C ALA A 86 -37.25 2.18 -11.13
N ILE A 87 -37.04 2.35 -12.45
CA ILE A 87 -36.43 1.30 -13.28
C ILE A 87 -34.98 1.06 -12.85
N LEU A 88 -34.21 2.12 -12.55
CA LEU A 88 -32.84 2.02 -12.02
C LEU A 88 -32.78 1.40 -10.61
N SER A 89 -33.78 1.58 -9.75
CA SER A 89 -33.84 0.95 -8.41
C SER A 89 -34.35 -0.50 -8.44
N SER A 90 -35.02 -0.92 -9.51
CA SER A 90 -35.42 -2.33 -9.71
C SER A 90 -34.29 -3.22 -10.24
N VAL A 91 -33.25 -2.64 -10.85
CA VAL A 91 -32.06 -3.37 -11.32
C VAL A 91 -31.09 -3.71 -10.17
N SER A 92 -31.15 -2.98 -9.05
CA SER A 92 -30.27 -3.18 -7.89
C SER A 92 -30.72 -4.28 -6.90
N SER A 93 -31.88 -4.93 -7.11
CA SER A 93 -32.41 -5.95 -6.18
C SER A 93 -32.40 -7.40 -6.70
N VAL A 94 -31.89 -7.68 -7.91
CA VAL A 94 -31.89 -9.04 -8.51
C VAL A 94 -30.52 -9.73 -8.53
N HIS A 95 -29.46 -9.18 -7.92
CA HIS A 95 -28.14 -9.84 -7.87
C HIS A 95 -27.78 -10.41 -6.48
N ASN A 96 -28.69 -11.21 -5.91
CA ASN A 96 -28.39 -12.12 -4.80
C ASN A 96 -28.69 -13.57 -5.24
N LYS A 97 -27.81 -14.16 -6.06
CA LYS A 97 -27.49 -15.60 -6.12
C LYS A 97 -26.45 -15.92 -7.21
N MET A 98 -25.29 -16.37 -6.72
CA MET A 98 -24.28 -17.26 -7.32
C MET A 98 -23.35 -16.80 -8.47
N ASP A 99 -22.07 -17.07 -8.18
CA ASP A 99 -20.86 -17.32 -8.97
C ASP A 99 -20.11 -16.17 -9.66
N VAL A 100 -19.03 -15.78 -8.98
CA VAL A 100 -17.92 -14.94 -9.47
C VAL A 100 -16.79 -15.84 -9.95
N PRO A 101 -16.16 -15.53 -11.10
CA PRO A 101 -14.72 -15.62 -11.23
C PRO A 101 -14.07 -14.25 -11.47
N ALA A 102 -13.19 -13.92 -10.54
CA ALA A 102 -11.89 -13.24 -10.63
C ALA A 102 -11.61 -12.11 -11.66
N GLN A 103 -11.24 -10.96 -11.07
CA GLN A 103 -10.12 -10.05 -11.37
C GLN A 103 -10.18 -9.06 -12.55
N ALA A 104 -10.05 -7.78 -12.19
CA ALA A 104 -9.27 -6.78 -12.93
C ALA A 104 -8.26 -6.12 -11.96
N PRO A 105 -6.95 -6.08 -12.27
CA PRO A 105 -5.93 -5.45 -11.43
C PRO A 105 -5.66 -3.97 -11.76
N ASN A 106 -5.19 -3.26 -10.74
CA ASN A 106 -4.66 -1.90 -10.79
C ASN A 106 -3.46 -1.77 -11.75
N ALA A 107 -3.41 -0.61 -12.41
CA ALA A 107 -2.38 -0.19 -13.34
C ALA A 107 -1.03 0.09 -12.65
N GLY A 108 0.04 -0.37 -13.28
CA GLY A 108 1.43 -0.07 -12.90
C GLY A 108 2.40 -1.05 -13.55
N GLY A 109 2.73 -0.84 -14.83
CA GLY A 109 3.74 -1.66 -15.51
C GLY A 109 3.63 -1.59 -17.03
N VAL A 110 4.69 -1.13 -17.65
CA VAL A 110 4.92 -1.02 -19.10
C VAL A 110 4.67 -2.37 -19.79
N PHE A 111 3.74 -2.42 -20.75
CA PHE A 111 3.66 -3.49 -21.73
C PHE A 111 3.54 -2.91 -23.15
N LEU A 112 4.57 -3.20 -23.95
CA LEU A 112 4.48 -3.31 -25.39
C LEU A 112 3.64 -4.54 -25.70
N GLU A 113 2.52 -4.39 -26.41
CA GLU A 113 1.91 -5.52 -27.10
C GLU A 113 1.14 -5.09 -28.36
N GLU A 114 1.07 -6.05 -29.27
CA GLU A 114 0.90 -5.92 -30.70
C GLU A 114 -0.55 -5.68 -31.13
N MET A 115 -0.72 -4.85 -32.17
CA MET A 115 -1.99 -4.65 -32.86
C MET A 115 -2.46 -5.92 -33.59
N GLN A 116 -3.65 -6.42 -33.25
CA GLN A 116 -4.46 -7.24 -34.14
C GLN A 116 -5.59 -6.42 -34.77
N VAL A 117 -5.51 -6.28 -36.10
CA VAL A 117 -6.48 -5.67 -37.00
C VAL A 117 -7.76 -6.51 -37.05
N ARG A 118 -8.92 -5.95 -36.67
CA ARG A 118 -10.24 -6.49 -37.04
C ARG A 118 -10.82 -5.66 -38.19
N GLN A 119 -10.83 -6.24 -39.40
CA GLN A 119 -11.65 -5.75 -40.51
C GLN A 119 -13.10 -6.23 -40.36
N ASN A 120 -14.04 -5.29 -40.45
CA ASN A 120 -15.45 -5.57 -40.69
C ASN A 120 -15.71 -5.68 -42.20
N LYS A 121 -16.41 -6.74 -42.64
CA LYS A 121 -17.14 -6.74 -43.93
C LYS A 121 -18.53 -7.37 -43.72
N LYS A 122 -19.55 -6.64 -44.18
CA LYS A 122 -20.99 -6.94 -44.11
C LYS A 122 -21.44 -8.01 -45.12
N SER A 123 -22.40 -8.83 -44.66
CA SER A 123 -23.51 -9.57 -45.30
C SER A 123 -23.39 -10.16 -46.71
N VAL A 124 -23.79 -11.43 -46.88
CA VAL A 124 -24.94 -11.88 -47.73
C VAL A 124 -25.43 -13.24 -47.19
N VAL A 125 -26.75 -13.41 -47.09
CA VAL A 125 -27.47 -14.65 -46.79
C VAL A 125 -27.69 -15.42 -48.10
N GLU A 126 -27.32 -16.72 -48.17
CA GLU A 126 -28.11 -17.76 -48.87
C GLU A 126 -27.55 -19.20 -48.66
N LYS A 127 -28.46 -20.07 -48.17
CA LYS A 127 -28.62 -21.55 -48.27
C LYS A 127 -27.39 -22.49 -48.43
N PHE A 128 -27.31 -23.54 -47.60
CA PHE A 128 -27.59 -24.96 -47.94
C PHE A 128 -27.30 -25.93 -46.74
N VAL A 129 -28.36 -26.61 -46.26
CA VAL A 129 -28.54 -28.04 -45.87
C VAL A 129 -27.44 -28.83 -45.10
N ALA A 130 -27.77 -29.14 -43.83
CA ALA A 130 -27.80 -30.41 -43.06
C ALA A 130 -26.70 -31.51 -43.06
N MET A 131 -26.63 -32.15 -41.88
CA MET A 131 -26.17 -33.51 -41.46
C MET A 131 -24.68 -33.70 -41.15
N ASP A 132 -24.29 -33.94 -39.89
CA ASP A 132 -24.39 -35.21 -39.12
C ASP A 132 -23.55 -36.34 -39.76
N ASP A 133 -22.23 -36.34 -39.50
CA ASP A 133 -21.37 -37.52 -39.74
C ASP A 133 -19.97 -37.48 -39.08
N ALA A 134 -19.74 -36.66 -38.04
CA ALA A 134 -18.41 -36.46 -37.45
C ALA A 134 -18.28 -36.87 -35.96
N LYS A 135 -19.22 -37.65 -35.42
CA LYS A 135 -19.22 -38.09 -34.01
C LYS A 135 -18.85 -39.56 -33.77
N GLU A 136 -18.54 -40.35 -34.79
CA GLU A 136 -18.19 -41.78 -34.62
C GLU A 136 -16.70 -42.15 -34.75
N LYS A 137 -15.77 -41.19 -34.90
CA LYS A 137 -14.34 -41.52 -35.14
C LYS A 137 -13.33 -41.15 -34.04
N PHE A 138 -13.77 -40.73 -32.86
CA PHE A 138 -12.85 -40.34 -31.76
C PHE A 138 -12.76 -41.32 -30.58
N VAL A 139 -13.39 -42.50 -30.67
CA VAL A 139 -13.37 -43.51 -29.58
C VAL A 139 -12.35 -44.63 -29.81
N ALA A 140 -11.69 -44.71 -30.98
CA ALA A 140 -10.80 -45.84 -31.31
C ALA A 140 -9.29 -45.61 -31.12
N ILE A 141 -8.83 -44.48 -30.54
CA ILE A 141 -7.38 -44.18 -30.36
C ILE A 141 -7.00 -44.09 -28.87
N LYS A 142 -7.84 -44.61 -27.98
CA LYS A 142 -7.59 -44.60 -26.52
C LYS A 142 -7.13 -45.94 -25.94
N ASP A 143 -7.17 -47.02 -26.71
CA ASP A 143 -6.86 -48.38 -26.21
C ASP A 143 -5.50 -48.95 -26.66
N GLU A 144 -4.70 -48.23 -27.44
CA GLU A 144 -3.37 -48.71 -27.89
C GLU A 144 -2.15 -48.07 -27.19
N MET A 145 -2.34 -47.20 -26.18
CA MET A 145 -1.21 -46.55 -25.47
C MET A 145 -1.02 -47.05 -24.02
N LYS A 146 -1.21 -48.35 -23.78
CA LYS A 146 -0.81 -49.05 -22.54
C LYS A 146 -0.06 -50.35 -22.82
N LYS A 147 1.24 -50.20 -23.14
CA LYS A 147 2.38 -51.16 -23.14
C LYS A 147 3.42 -50.44 -24.03
N GLU A 148 4.62 -50.02 -23.65
CA GLU A 148 5.68 -50.70 -22.93
C GLU A 148 6.78 -49.68 -22.58
N LYS A 149 7.35 -49.78 -21.38
CA LYS A 149 8.59 -49.11 -20.96
C LYS A 149 9.78 -49.98 -21.42
N ALA A 150 10.71 -49.42 -22.19
CA ALA A 150 12.17 -49.63 -22.12
C ALA A 150 12.82 -49.27 -23.46
N VAL A 151 13.67 -48.24 -23.48
CA VAL A 151 15.06 -48.23 -24.00
C VAL A 151 15.53 -46.78 -23.93
N ASN A 152 16.57 -46.59 -23.13
CA ASN A 152 17.20 -45.33 -22.82
C ASN A 152 18.20 -44.95 -23.93
N GLU A 153 18.60 -43.68 -23.96
CA GLU A 153 19.98 -43.29 -24.34
C GLU A 153 20.39 -43.33 -25.82
N PHE A 154 19.77 -42.51 -26.68
CA PHE A 154 20.42 -42.06 -27.94
C PHE A 154 20.09 -40.62 -28.40
N ALA A 155 19.20 -39.89 -27.72
CA ALA A 155 18.78 -38.54 -28.15
C ALA A 155 19.52 -37.37 -27.45
N ARG A 156 20.50 -37.65 -26.57
CA ARG A 156 21.25 -36.61 -25.82
C ARG A 156 22.67 -36.30 -26.31
N VAL A 157 23.14 -36.97 -27.37
CA VAL A 157 24.48 -36.75 -27.96
C VAL A 157 24.44 -35.89 -29.24
N ALA A 158 23.28 -35.73 -29.89
CA ALA A 158 23.19 -34.99 -31.16
C ALA A 158 23.01 -33.46 -31.02
N LEU A 159 22.57 -32.94 -29.87
CA LEU A 159 22.31 -31.49 -29.69
C LEU A 159 23.44 -30.73 -28.97
N LYS A 160 24.44 -31.41 -28.40
CA LYS A 160 25.56 -30.79 -27.66
C LYS A 160 26.83 -30.56 -28.48
N ASN A 161 26.95 -31.14 -29.67
CA ASN A 161 28.15 -31.02 -30.52
C ASN A 161 28.12 -29.88 -31.56
N ASN A 162 26.97 -29.20 -31.76
CA ASN A 162 26.87 -28.10 -32.74
C ASN A 162 26.89 -26.69 -32.14
N LEU A 163 26.82 -26.52 -30.81
CA LEU A 163 26.93 -25.18 -30.18
C LEU A 163 28.34 -24.83 -29.65
N ASN A 164 29.23 -25.81 -29.49
CA ASN A 164 30.59 -25.58 -28.98
C ASN A 164 31.69 -25.48 -30.06
N LYS A 165 31.36 -25.62 -31.35
CA LYS A 165 32.33 -25.47 -32.46
C LYS A 165 32.34 -24.10 -33.14
N ALA A 166 31.37 -23.23 -32.83
CA ALA A 166 31.27 -21.90 -33.41
C ALA A 166 31.79 -20.77 -32.48
N ARG A 167 32.18 -21.08 -31.24
CA ARG A 167 32.54 -20.07 -30.23
C ARG A 167 34.02 -20.03 -29.82
N MET A 168 34.88 -20.83 -30.47
CA MET A 168 36.31 -21.02 -30.15
C MET A 168 37.24 -20.87 -31.38
N ARG A 169 36.97 -19.92 -32.28
CA ARG A 169 37.89 -19.54 -33.40
C ARG A 169 37.85 -18.04 -33.73
N ALA A 170 37.76 -17.20 -32.70
CA ALA A 170 37.88 -15.76 -32.87
C ALA A 170 38.57 -15.12 -31.66
N PHE A 171 39.74 -15.63 -31.31
CA PHE A 171 40.77 -14.90 -30.57
C PHE A 171 42.12 -15.47 -31.03
N GLU A 172 43.06 -14.58 -31.36
CA GLU A 172 44.40 -14.80 -31.94
C GLU A 172 44.43 -15.05 -33.46
N VAL A 173 44.61 -13.99 -34.25
CA VAL A 173 45.92 -13.50 -34.74
C VAL A 173 45.68 -12.15 -35.44
N MET A 174 46.25 -11.06 -34.90
CA MET A 174 46.57 -9.85 -35.65
C MET A 174 47.92 -10.10 -36.34
N ASP A 175 48.05 -9.91 -37.65
CA ASP A 175 48.76 -8.74 -38.18
C ASP A 175 48.74 -8.62 -39.72
N ASP A 176 48.82 -7.35 -40.11
CA ASP A 176 49.28 -6.72 -41.37
C ASP A 176 48.48 -6.81 -42.71
N ASP A 177 47.93 -5.63 -43.02
CA ASP A 177 47.87 -4.92 -44.31
C ASP A 177 47.58 -5.70 -45.60
N GLU A 178 46.37 -5.51 -46.15
CA GLU A 178 46.19 -4.97 -47.51
C GLU A 178 44.71 -4.62 -47.78
N ARG A 179 44.49 -3.39 -48.26
CA ARG A 179 43.17 -2.86 -48.63
C ARG A 179 42.75 -3.32 -50.03
N ASN A 180 41.42 -3.37 -50.16
CA ASN A 180 40.59 -3.02 -51.31
C ASN A 180 40.01 -4.12 -52.23
N ASP A 181 38.72 -3.89 -52.50
CA ASP A 181 37.87 -4.35 -53.60
C ASP A 181 37.23 -5.73 -53.52
N ARG A 182 36.08 -5.79 -52.83
CA ARG A 182 35.00 -6.73 -53.17
C ARG A 182 33.65 -6.02 -53.26
N ILE A 183 33.14 -5.98 -54.49
CA ILE A 183 31.82 -5.50 -54.91
C ILE A 183 30.73 -6.32 -54.20
N ALA A 184 29.85 -5.66 -53.45
CA ALA A 184 28.70 -6.28 -52.80
C ALA A 184 27.53 -6.42 -53.78
N MET A 185 26.95 -7.62 -53.90
CA MET A 185 25.65 -7.82 -54.57
C MET A 185 24.52 -7.27 -53.68
N PRO A 186 23.52 -6.54 -54.24
CA PRO A 186 22.46 -5.93 -53.45
C PRO A 186 21.50 -6.98 -52.89
N GLN A 187 21.23 -6.90 -51.58
CA GLN A 187 20.24 -7.72 -50.89
C GLN A 187 18.82 -7.38 -51.33
N ALA A 188 17.95 -8.40 -51.38
CA ALA A 188 16.53 -8.25 -51.68
C ALA A 188 15.84 -7.35 -50.62
N VAL A 189 15.19 -6.29 -51.08
CA VAL A 189 14.42 -5.37 -50.22
C VAL A 189 13.15 -6.07 -49.75
N VAL A 190 13.07 -6.37 -48.45
CA VAL A 190 11.84 -6.81 -47.80
C VAL A 190 11.03 -5.56 -47.44
N TYR A 191 9.92 -5.33 -48.13
CA TYR A 191 9.02 -4.23 -47.78
C TYR A 191 8.28 -4.54 -46.46
N TYR A 192 8.53 -3.73 -45.44
CA TYR A 192 7.76 -3.75 -44.20
C TYR A 192 6.36 -3.19 -44.43
N ARG A 193 5.32 -3.87 -43.92
CA ARG A 193 3.98 -3.28 -43.81
C ARG A 193 4.04 -2.19 -42.73
N ALA A 194 3.79 -0.93 -43.11
CA ALA A 194 3.78 0.17 -42.15
C ALA A 194 2.74 -0.11 -41.05
N LYS A 195 3.18 -0.07 -39.79
CA LYS A 195 2.28 -0.15 -38.64
C LYS A 195 1.49 1.16 -38.58
N GLU A 196 0.17 1.08 -38.69
CA GLU A 196 -0.72 2.25 -38.53
C GLU A 196 -0.87 2.58 -37.05
N PHE A 197 -0.89 3.87 -36.70
CA PHE A 197 -1.10 4.27 -35.31
C PHE A 197 -2.58 4.09 -34.94
N ALA A 198 -2.86 3.39 -33.84
CA ALA A 198 -4.23 3.18 -33.38
C ALA A 198 -4.85 4.48 -32.84
N LEU A 199 -5.89 4.98 -33.51
CA LEU A 199 -6.68 6.13 -33.08
C LEU A 199 -8.01 5.64 -32.46
N PRO A 200 -8.39 6.09 -31.26
CA PRO A 200 -9.72 5.85 -30.73
C PRO A 200 -10.77 6.53 -31.59
N ILE A 201 -11.96 5.95 -31.62
CA ILE A 201 -13.09 6.45 -32.38
C ILE A 201 -13.88 7.40 -31.47
N TYR A 202 -13.92 8.69 -31.81
CA TYR A 202 -14.69 9.73 -31.10
C TYR A 202 -15.90 10.18 -31.94
N ASP A 203 -16.63 9.21 -32.48
CA ASP A 203 -17.77 9.41 -33.38
C ASP A 203 -19.06 9.87 -32.70
N LYS A 204 -19.05 10.01 -31.36
CA LYS A 204 -20.21 10.41 -30.57
C LYS A 204 -20.02 11.75 -29.87
N SER A 205 -21.01 12.63 -29.97
CA SER A 205 -21.09 13.90 -29.22
C SER A 205 -21.63 13.73 -27.80
N GLU A 206 -21.27 12.64 -27.12
CA GLU A 206 -21.72 12.36 -25.74
C GLU A 206 -20.86 13.18 -24.76
N THR A 207 -21.50 13.81 -23.77
CA THR A 207 -20.78 14.47 -22.66
C THR A 207 -20.09 13.42 -21.81
N VAL A 208 -18.76 13.47 -21.75
CA VAL A 208 -17.95 12.54 -20.97
C VAL A 208 -18.16 12.83 -19.47
N GLU A 209 -18.93 11.99 -18.77
CA GLU A 209 -19.12 12.10 -17.31
C GLU A 209 -17.90 11.62 -16.51
N THR A 210 -17.03 10.80 -17.11
CA THR A 210 -15.82 10.27 -16.47
C THR A 210 -14.67 10.21 -17.47
N ARG A 211 -13.54 10.83 -17.10
CA ARG A 211 -12.31 10.84 -17.91
C ARG A 211 -11.66 9.46 -17.92
N THR A 212 -11.43 8.90 -19.11
CA THR A 212 -10.92 7.54 -19.29
C THR A 212 -9.77 7.44 -20.31
N ASP A 213 -9.55 8.45 -21.14
CA ASP A 213 -8.44 8.48 -22.10
C ASP A 213 -7.26 9.32 -21.58
N PHE A 214 -6.15 8.66 -21.25
CA PHE A 214 -4.91 9.31 -20.77
C PHE A 214 -3.71 8.98 -21.66
N ARG A 215 -3.91 8.83 -22.98
CA ARG A 215 -2.81 8.58 -23.91
C ARG A 215 -1.83 9.76 -23.94
N ASN A 216 -0.54 9.45 -23.82
CA ASN A 216 0.56 10.41 -23.89
C ASN A 216 0.84 10.89 -25.33
N THR A 217 0.53 10.07 -26.33
CA THR A 217 0.61 10.41 -27.76
C THR A 217 -0.78 10.33 -28.36
N ILE A 218 -1.32 11.47 -28.77
CA ILE A 218 -2.73 11.59 -29.20
C ILE A 218 -2.89 11.57 -30.73
N TYR A 219 -1.82 11.88 -31.48
CA TYR A 219 -1.79 11.84 -32.93
C TYR A 219 -0.39 11.47 -33.45
N TRP A 220 -0.33 10.58 -34.43
CA TRP A 220 0.89 10.24 -35.17
C TRP A 220 0.54 9.92 -36.63
N ASN A 221 1.10 10.68 -37.57
CA ASN A 221 0.96 10.41 -38.98
C ASN A 221 2.30 10.64 -39.70
N PRO A 222 2.98 9.57 -40.15
CA PRO A 222 4.28 9.68 -40.79
C PRO A 222 4.21 10.10 -42.27
N ASN A 223 3.01 10.11 -42.87
CA ASN A 223 2.85 10.42 -44.29
C ASN A 223 1.80 11.52 -44.50
N VAL A 224 2.24 12.77 -44.35
CA VAL A 224 1.42 13.95 -44.61
C VAL A 224 1.91 14.61 -45.88
N GLU A 225 1.19 14.41 -46.99
CA GLU A 225 1.45 15.11 -48.24
C GLU A 225 0.78 16.50 -48.21
N ILE A 226 1.60 17.51 -48.50
CA ILE A 226 1.18 18.91 -48.62
C ILE A 226 1.00 19.19 -50.11
N ASP A 227 -0.11 19.84 -50.46
CA ASP A 227 -0.39 20.18 -51.85
C ASP A 227 0.49 21.37 -52.34
N ARG A 228 0.33 21.74 -53.62
CA ARG A 228 1.09 22.84 -54.24
C ARG A 228 0.84 24.21 -53.60
N THR A 229 -0.16 24.35 -52.73
CA THR A 229 -0.42 25.59 -51.98
C THR A 229 0.41 25.70 -50.70
N GLY A 230 1.13 24.63 -50.33
CA GLY A 230 1.97 24.58 -49.13
C GLY A 230 1.16 24.47 -47.84
N LYS A 231 -0.14 24.14 -47.92
CA LYS A 231 -1.03 24.07 -46.75
C LYS A 231 -1.70 22.71 -46.66
N LYS A 232 -1.83 22.21 -45.42
CA LYS A 232 -2.60 21.02 -45.10
C LYS A 232 -3.26 21.21 -43.73
N THR A 233 -4.54 20.89 -43.63
CA THR A 233 -5.26 20.84 -42.35
C THR A 233 -5.25 19.41 -41.84
N ILE A 234 -4.95 19.26 -40.54
CA ILE A 234 -4.96 17.99 -39.82
C ILE A 234 -5.90 18.16 -38.64
N GLU A 235 -6.84 17.24 -38.47
CA GLU A 235 -7.81 17.23 -37.37
C GLU A 235 -7.67 15.93 -36.57
N PHE A 236 -7.70 16.05 -35.25
CA PHE A 236 -7.63 14.93 -34.31
C PHE A 236 -8.26 15.31 -32.98
N TYR A 237 -8.67 14.31 -32.20
CA TYR A 237 -9.19 14.50 -30.85
C TYR A 237 -8.06 14.45 -29.82
N THR A 238 -8.17 15.25 -28.77
CA THR A 238 -7.24 15.21 -27.62
C THR A 238 -7.60 14.06 -26.68
N SER A 239 -6.70 13.75 -25.75
CA SER A 239 -7.05 12.89 -24.61
C SER A 239 -7.77 13.69 -23.52
N ASP A 240 -8.25 13.00 -22.49
CA ASP A 240 -8.94 13.59 -21.33
C ASP A 240 -7.98 14.23 -20.31
N ASP A 241 -6.67 14.19 -20.60
CA ASP A 241 -5.67 14.81 -19.74
C ASP A 241 -5.75 16.34 -19.81
N ILE A 242 -5.54 17.02 -18.68
CA ILE A 242 -5.54 18.48 -18.56
C ILE A 242 -4.08 18.90 -18.51
N THR A 243 -3.46 18.95 -19.67
CA THR A 243 -2.00 19.09 -19.78
C THR A 243 -1.60 19.91 -21.00
N SER A 244 -0.29 20.15 -21.15
CA SER A 244 0.28 20.74 -22.35
C SER A 244 0.79 19.63 -23.28
N PHE A 245 0.33 19.67 -24.53
CA PHE A 245 0.80 18.79 -25.60
C PHE A 245 1.81 19.53 -26.48
N ARG A 246 2.89 18.82 -26.80
CA ARG A 246 3.86 19.27 -27.80
C ARG A 246 3.61 18.54 -29.12
N THR A 247 3.40 19.33 -30.17
CA THR A 247 3.32 18.88 -31.55
C THR A 247 4.68 19.07 -32.20
N THR A 248 5.24 18.00 -32.75
CA THR A 248 6.47 18.04 -33.54
C THR A 248 6.10 17.69 -34.98
N ILE A 249 6.46 18.56 -35.92
CA ILE A 249 6.29 18.33 -37.35
C ILE A 249 7.69 18.30 -37.96
N GLU A 250 7.99 17.21 -38.64
CA GLU A 250 9.23 16.99 -39.37
C GLU A 250 8.89 16.60 -40.80
N GLY A 251 9.65 17.09 -41.78
CA GLY A 251 9.37 16.82 -43.18
C GLY A 251 10.56 17.04 -44.09
N LEU A 252 10.45 16.49 -45.28
CA LEU A 252 11.40 16.64 -46.39
C LEU A 252 10.64 17.26 -47.57
N ALA A 253 11.20 18.28 -48.20
CA ALA A 253 10.67 18.81 -49.45
C ALA A 253 11.19 17.99 -50.65
N SER A 254 10.61 18.23 -51.83
CA SER A 254 10.97 17.53 -53.07
C SER A 254 12.41 17.76 -53.53
N ASP A 255 13.05 18.83 -53.06
CA ASP A 255 14.46 19.15 -53.31
C ASP A 255 15.42 18.53 -52.27
N GLY A 256 14.89 17.76 -51.31
CA GLY A 256 15.67 17.13 -50.25
C GLY A 256 15.93 18.02 -49.04
N SER A 257 15.42 19.25 -49.00
CA SER A 257 15.52 20.11 -47.82
C SER A 257 14.70 19.55 -46.66
N ILE A 258 15.23 19.68 -45.43
CA ILE A 258 14.59 19.22 -44.20
C ILE A 258 13.95 20.40 -43.46
N GLY A 259 12.79 20.15 -42.86
CA GLY A 259 12.10 21.12 -42.00
C GLY A 259 11.67 20.47 -40.70
N ARG A 260 11.84 21.19 -39.59
CA ARG A 260 11.29 20.82 -38.28
C ARG A 260 10.66 22.03 -37.62
N VAL A 261 9.49 21.83 -37.03
CA VAL A 261 8.84 22.83 -36.18
C VAL A 261 8.20 22.15 -34.98
N GLU A 262 8.26 22.81 -33.83
CA GLU A 262 7.56 22.42 -32.63
C GLU A 262 6.54 23.49 -32.24
N LYS A 263 5.35 23.05 -31.84
CA LYS A 263 4.30 23.93 -31.29
C LYS A 263 3.65 23.26 -30.10
N ASN A 264 3.37 24.07 -29.07
CA ASN A 264 2.66 23.60 -27.90
C ASN A 264 1.21 24.08 -27.94
N PHE A 265 0.30 23.23 -27.49
CA PHE A 265 -1.07 23.60 -27.15
C PHE A 265 -1.43 22.94 -25.82
N PHE A 266 -2.53 23.33 -25.21
CA PHE A 266 -2.95 22.75 -23.93
C PHE A 266 -4.44 22.48 -23.94
N THR A 267 -4.84 21.49 -23.15
CA THR A 267 -6.23 21.16 -22.87
C THR A 267 -6.58 21.70 -21.49
N GLN A 268 -7.76 22.30 -21.37
CA GLN A 268 -8.31 22.71 -20.07
C GLN A 268 -9.81 22.50 -20.05
N LEU A 269 -10.35 22.19 -18.87
CA LEU A 269 -11.80 22.13 -18.71
C LEU A 269 -12.40 23.53 -18.87
N PRO A 270 -13.61 23.66 -19.47
CA PRO A 270 -14.35 24.93 -19.51
C PRO A 270 -14.58 25.51 -18.10
N PHE A 271 -14.76 24.63 -17.11
CA PHE A 271 -14.78 24.94 -15.70
C PHE A 271 -13.91 23.93 -14.93
N ALA A 272 -13.11 24.39 -13.98
CA ALA A 272 -12.30 23.53 -13.13
C ALA A 272 -12.34 23.97 -11.67
N MET A 273 -12.36 22.99 -10.77
CA MET A 273 -12.09 23.20 -9.36
C MET A 273 -10.65 22.79 -9.04
N THR A 274 -10.00 23.54 -8.16
CA THR A 274 -8.68 23.16 -7.64
C THR A 274 -8.61 23.49 -6.16
N THR A 275 -8.09 22.55 -5.38
CA THR A 275 -7.89 22.74 -3.95
C THR A 275 -6.63 22.02 -3.49
N LYS A 276 -6.10 22.41 -2.34
CA LYS A 276 -5.03 21.69 -1.65
C LYS A 276 -5.55 21.23 -0.29
N ILE A 277 -6.11 20.03 -0.25
CA ILE A 277 -6.58 19.40 0.98
C ILE A 277 -5.39 18.71 1.66
N PRO A 278 -5.11 18.99 2.95
CA PRO A 278 -4.10 18.25 3.71
C PRO A 278 -4.44 16.75 3.77
N VAL A 279 -3.43 15.89 3.58
CA VAL A 279 -3.59 14.43 3.71
C VAL A 279 -3.84 14.00 5.17
N GLU A 280 -3.37 14.81 6.12
CA GLU A 280 -3.49 14.58 7.56
C GLU A 280 -3.66 15.93 8.28
N VAL A 281 -4.52 15.95 9.31
CA VAL A 281 -4.75 17.08 10.23
C VAL A 281 -4.75 16.57 11.66
N ALA A 282 -4.33 17.38 12.63
CA ALA A 282 -4.36 16.99 14.04
C ALA A 282 -5.65 17.45 14.73
N THR A 283 -6.09 16.71 15.74
CA THR A 283 -7.18 17.14 16.63
C THR A 283 -6.91 18.53 17.20
N GLU A 284 -7.95 19.36 17.31
CA GLU A 284 -7.89 20.77 17.75
C GLU A 284 -7.33 21.77 16.73
N ASP A 285 -6.81 21.31 15.58
CA ASP A 285 -6.36 22.23 14.54
C ASP A 285 -7.51 23.10 14.02
N HIS A 286 -7.14 24.29 13.57
CA HIS A 286 -7.98 25.14 12.73
C HIS A 286 -7.39 25.14 11.33
N VAL A 287 -8.16 24.61 10.37
CA VAL A 287 -7.71 24.40 9.00
C VAL A 287 -8.53 25.28 8.07
N SER A 288 -7.84 26.00 7.19
CA SER A 288 -8.46 26.78 6.11
C SER A 288 -8.05 26.18 4.77
N ILE A 289 -8.99 25.59 4.05
CA ILE A 289 -8.74 24.90 2.78
C ILE A 289 -9.12 25.85 1.63
N PRO A 290 -8.17 26.27 0.77
CA PRO A 290 -8.48 27.12 -0.37
C PRO A 290 -9.11 26.29 -1.49
N LEU A 291 -10.31 26.68 -1.92
CA LEU A 291 -11.00 26.13 -3.08
C LEU A 291 -11.08 27.20 -4.18
N THR A 292 -10.34 26.98 -5.26
CA THR A 292 -10.36 27.84 -6.44
C THR A 292 -11.34 27.29 -7.48
N LEU A 293 -12.30 28.12 -7.87
CA LEU A 293 -13.26 27.87 -8.94
C LEU A 293 -12.83 28.68 -10.16
N LYS A 294 -12.42 28.02 -11.25
CA LYS A 294 -11.93 28.69 -12.46
C LYS A 294 -12.92 28.53 -13.59
N ASN A 295 -13.41 29.66 -14.12
CA ASN A 295 -14.25 29.70 -15.31
C ASN A 295 -13.39 30.09 -16.52
N ASN A 296 -13.13 29.12 -17.41
CA ASN A 296 -12.39 29.34 -18.65
C ASN A 296 -13.32 29.64 -19.85
N THR A 297 -14.63 29.75 -19.63
CA THR A 297 -15.59 30.12 -20.69
C THR A 297 -15.66 31.62 -20.91
N ASP A 298 -16.30 32.01 -22.00
CA ASP A 298 -16.59 33.40 -22.39
C ASP A 298 -17.87 33.98 -21.74
N LYS A 299 -18.58 33.19 -20.92
CA LYS A 299 -19.85 33.57 -20.28
C LYS A 299 -19.76 33.47 -18.75
N PRO A 300 -20.51 34.31 -18.01
CA PRO A 300 -20.63 34.15 -16.56
C PRO A 300 -21.19 32.77 -16.23
N LEU A 301 -20.54 32.08 -15.30
CA LEU A 301 -20.93 30.74 -14.87
C LEU A 301 -21.56 30.81 -13.49
N GLY A 302 -22.88 30.60 -13.42
CA GLY A 302 -23.61 30.42 -12.17
C GLY A 302 -23.83 28.94 -11.89
N GLY A 303 -23.55 28.47 -10.68
CA GLY A 303 -23.77 27.08 -10.30
C GLY A 303 -23.89 26.88 -8.80
N PHE A 304 -24.16 25.64 -8.41
CA PHE A 304 -24.32 25.22 -7.03
C PHE A 304 -23.11 24.41 -6.56
N ILE A 305 -22.51 24.81 -5.44
CA ILE A 305 -21.46 24.07 -4.75
C ILE A 305 -22.05 23.23 -3.62
N THR A 306 -21.63 21.97 -3.53
CA THR A 306 -21.93 21.05 -2.43
C THR A 306 -20.62 20.57 -1.83
N ILE A 307 -20.54 20.64 -0.49
CA ILE A 307 -19.36 20.30 0.29
C ILE A 307 -19.79 19.27 1.32
N VAL A 308 -19.15 18.10 1.30
CA VAL A 308 -19.36 17.03 2.27
C VAL A 308 -18.04 16.81 2.98
N SER A 309 -17.97 17.23 4.25
CA SER A 309 -16.81 17.03 5.12
C SER A 309 -17.02 15.82 6.04
N PRO A 310 -15.95 15.15 6.48
CA PRO A 310 -16.06 14.06 7.44
C PRO A 310 -16.52 14.56 8.82
N GLU A 311 -17.12 13.68 9.64
CA GLU A 311 -17.67 14.04 10.95
C GLU A 311 -16.68 14.70 11.91
N GLY A 312 -15.38 14.44 11.74
CA GLY A 312 -14.33 15.06 12.56
C GLY A 312 -13.94 16.47 12.12
N LEU A 313 -14.52 17.01 11.04
CA LEU A 313 -14.33 18.39 10.61
C LEU A 313 -15.62 19.18 10.78
N GLN A 314 -15.63 20.11 11.73
CA GLN A 314 -16.74 21.02 11.96
C GLN A 314 -16.53 22.32 11.18
N ALA A 315 -17.41 22.62 10.22
CA ALA A 315 -17.35 23.87 9.48
C ALA A 315 -17.54 25.07 10.43
N ILE A 316 -16.63 26.05 10.35
CA ILE A 316 -16.67 27.30 11.12
C ILE A 316 -17.56 28.32 10.40
N THR A 317 -17.45 28.37 9.07
CA THR A 317 -18.12 29.35 8.22
C THR A 317 -19.04 28.65 7.23
N THR A 318 -20.26 29.17 7.04
CA THR A 318 -21.17 28.63 6.01
C THR A 318 -20.81 29.22 4.65
N VAL A 319 -20.49 28.37 3.69
CA VAL A 319 -20.26 28.79 2.30
C VAL A 319 -21.59 28.83 1.56
N PRO A 320 -21.94 29.94 0.88
CA PRO A 320 -23.15 29.99 0.07
C PRO A 320 -23.15 28.90 -1.01
N GLY A 321 -24.25 28.16 -1.15
CA GLY A 321 -24.36 27.11 -2.16
C GLY A 321 -24.31 27.67 -3.59
N VAL A 322 -24.88 28.86 -3.83
CA VAL A 322 -24.82 29.49 -5.16
C VAL A 322 -23.50 30.25 -5.32
N GLN A 323 -22.78 29.94 -6.39
CA GLN A 323 -21.55 30.64 -6.78
C GLN A 323 -21.65 31.15 -8.21
N ILE A 324 -21.16 32.37 -8.43
CA ILE A 324 -21.07 33.00 -9.75
C ILE A 324 -19.60 33.31 -10.00
N ILE A 325 -19.07 32.87 -11.14
CA ILE A 325 -17.70 33.10 -11.59
C ILE A 325 -17.74 33.81 -12.95
N MET A 326 -17.12 34.98 -13.06
CA MET A 326 -17.10 35.77 -14.30
C MET A 326 -16.25 35.11 -15.39
N PRO A 327 -16.51 35.39 -16.69
CA PRO A 327 -15.76 34.82 -17.80
C PRO A 327 -14.24 34.98 -17.63
N GLY A 328 -13.48 33.93 -17.91
CA GLY A 328 -12.01 33.97 -17.85
C GLY A 328 -11.39 34.26 -16.48
N THR A 329 -12.17 34.25 -15.39
CA THR A 329 -11.68 34.57 -14.04
C THR A 329 -11.66 33.34 -13.12
N ALA A 330 -10.92 33.46 -12.02
CA ALA A 330 -10.93 32.51 -10.92
C ALA A 330 -11.46 33.17 -9.65
N LYS A 331 -12.25 32.41 -8.88
CA LYS A 331 -12.74 32.82 -7.56
C LYS A 331 -12.24 31.82 -6.53
N THR A 332 -11.54 32.29 -5.50
CA THR A 332 -11.10 31.44 -4.38
C THR A 332 -12.04 31.61 -3.18
N ILE A 333 -12.47 30.50 -2.61
CA ILE A 333 -13.28 30.41 -1.41
C ILE A 333 -12.46 29.66 -0.37
N TYR A 334 -12.44 30.15 0.87
CA TYR A 334 -11.77 29.48 1.98
C TYR A 334 -12.78 28.66 2.77
N LEU A 335 -12.48 27.37 2.94
CA LEU A 335 -13.30 26.44 3.71
C LEU A 335 -12.65 26.28 5.09
N ASP A 336 -13.21 26.96 6.09
CA ASP A 336 -12.67 26.98 7.44
C ASP A 336 -13.31 25.88 8.30
N TYR A 337 -12.46 25.04 8.89
CA TYR A 337 -12.86 23.91 9.73
C TYR A 337 -12.12 23.92 11.06
N LYS A 338 -12.84 23.51 12.11
CA LYS A 338 -12.26 23.09 13.39
C LYS A 338 -12.18 21.56 13.40
N VAL A 339 -11.00 21.02 13.70
CA VAL A 339 -10.79 19.57 13.79
C VAL A 339 -11.21 19.08 15.17
N LEU A 340 -12.20 18.18 15.21
CA LEU A 340 -12.74 17.59 16.43
C LEU A 340 -11.90 16.40 16.89
N ASN A 341 -12.16 15.95 18.13
CA ASN A 341 -11.50 14.79 18.75
C ASN A 341 -12.04 13.44 18.22
N LYS A 342 -12.18 13.32 16.90
CA LYS A 342 -12.62 12.11 16.20
C LYS A 342 -11.49 11.60 15.31
N ILE A 343 -10.60 10.82 15.90
CA ILE A 343 -9.43 10.23 15.22
C ILE A 343 -9.89 9.18 14.21
N GLY A 344 -9.32 9.18 13.01
CA GLY A 344 -9.64 8.20 11.96
C GLY A 344 -9.44 8.74 10.55
N TYR A 345 -10.08 8.10 9.59
CA TYR A 345 -10.14 8.56 8.20
C TYR A 345 -11.55 9.01 7.86
N GLY A 346 -11.65 9.98 6.97
CA GLY A 346 -12.94 10.38 6.40
C GLY A 346 -12.80 10.98 5.01
N ASP A 347 -13.85 10.85 4.22
CA ASP A 347 -13.91 11.36 2.85
C ASP A 347 -14.33 12.84 2.86
N PHE A 348 -13.59 13.67 2.13
CA PHE A 348 -13.91 15.07 1.87
C PHE A 348 -14.27 15.22 0.40
N THR A 349 -15.54 15.52 0.12
CA THR A 349 -16.07 15.60 -1.24
C THR A 349 -16.49 17.01 -1.58
N LEU A 350 -16.04 17.48 -2.74
CA LEU A 350 -16.40 18.77 -3.32
C LEU A 350 -17.08 18.55 -4.66
N THR A 351 -18.22 19.20 -4.87
CA THR A 351 -18.97 19.12 -6.13
C THR A 351 -19.47 20.49 -6.52
N PHE A 352 -19.27 20.87 -7.77
CA PHE A 352 -19.90 22.05 -8.37
C PHE A 352 -20.69 21.65 -9.60
N ARG A 353 -21.95 22.11 -9.69
CA ARG A 353 -22.83 21.85 -10.82
C ARG A 353 -23.40 23.15 -11.39
N SER A 354 -23.32 23.30 -12.69
CA SER A 354 -23.91 24.36 -13.50
C SER A 354 -24.59 23.75 -14.73
N CYS A 355 -25.33 24.54 -15.52
CA CYS A 355 -26.04 24.05 -16.70
C CYS A 355 -25.07 23.48 -17.74
N GLY A 356 -24.92 22.14 -17.75
CA GLY A 356 -24.06 21.40 -18.68
C GLY A 356 -22.56 21.40 -18.33
N LEU A 357 -22.16 22.03 -17.23
CA LEU A 357 -20.77 22.08 -16.76
C LEU A 357 -20.71 21.72 -15.27
N GLY A 358 -19.71 20.96 -14.86
CA GLY A 358 -19.53 20.60 -13.47
C GLY A 358 -18.19 19.93 -13.25
N ASP A 359 -17.81 19.86 -11.98
CA ASP A 359 -16.61 19.18 -11.53
C ASP A 359 -16.88 18.58 -10.14
N SER A 360 -16.26 17.44 -9.85
CA SER A 360 -16.42 16.74 -8.57
C SER A 360 -15.22 15.87 -8.27
N PHE A 361 -14.77 15.90 -7.02
CA PHE A 361 -13.73 14.99 -6.54
C PHE A 361 -13.89 14.70 -5.05
N THR A 362 -13.33 13.57 -4.63
CA THR A 362 -13.27 13.12 -3.24
C THR A 362 -11.83 12.84 -2.86
N GLN A 363 -11.42 13.34 -1.70
CA GLN A 363 -10.10 13.07 -1.13
C GLN A 363 -10.25 12.55 0.31
N LYS A 364 -9.49 11.52 0.66
CA LYS A 364 -9.40 11.02 2.03
C LYS A 364 -8.54 11.94 2.88
N ILE A 365 -9.02 12.27 4.08
CA ILE A 365 -8.30 13.01 5.11
C ILE A 365 -8.13 12.10 6.32
N LYS A 366 -6.92 12.06 6.89
CA LYS A 366 -6.64 11.44 8.17
C LYS A 366 -6.71 12.47 9.30
N ILE A 367 -7.49 12.20 10.33
CA ILE A 367 -7.53 12.97 11.57
C ILE A 367 -6.68 12.22 12.60
N ALA A 368 -5.53 12.78 12.95
CA ALA A 368 -4.58 12.22 13.91
C ALA A 368 -4.73 12.89 15.28
N SER A 369 -4.42 12.16 16.35
CA SER A 369 -4.30 12.79 17.67
C SER A 369 -3.12 13.76 17.68
N LYS A 370 -3.32 14.90 18.34
CA LYS A 370 -2.21 15.73 18.80
C LYS A 370 -1.39 14.96 19.85
N GLY A 371 -0.08 15.17 19.91
CA GLY A 371 0.80 14.62 20.94
C GLY A 371 1.51 13.30 20.59
N PHE A 372 2.14 12.70 21.59
CA PHE A 372 2.99 11.52 21.50
C PHE A 372 2.20 10.27 21.91
N PRO A 373 2.23 9.18 21.13
CA PRO A 373 1.53 7.95 21.49
C PRO A 373 2.18 7.29 22.72
N VAL A 374 1.34 6.83 23.64
CA VAL A 374 1.70 6.02 24.79
C VAL A 374 0.82 4.78 24.78
N GLN A 375 1.41 3.66 25.16
CA GLN A 375 0.74 2.39 25.28
C GLN A 375 1.14 1.73 26.59
N VAL A 376 0.14 1.18 27.26
CA VAL A 376 0.33 0.21 28.34
C VAL A 376 -0.39 -1.07 27.96
N SER A 377 0.32 -2.19 28.10
CA SER A 377 -0.22 -3.54 27.88
C SER A 377 -0.05 -4.37 29.15
N PHE A 378 -1.05 -5.19 29.44
CA PHE A 378 -1.01 -6.18 30.49
C PHE A 378 -1.38 -7.53 29.91
N SER A 379 -0.81 -8.59 30.45
CA SER A 379 -1.16 -9.97 30.09
C SER A 379 -1.07 -10.89 31.31
N ALA A 380 -1.94 -11.89 31.37
CA ALA A 380 -1.83 -12.99 32.33
C ALA A 380 -2.71 -14.18 31.90
N GLN A 381 -2.65 -15.24 32.70
CA GLN A 381 -3.52 -16.41 32.65
C GLN A 381 -3.91 -16.80 34.08
N GLU A 382 -4.50 -15.85 34.79
CA GLU A 382 -4.93 -16.01 36.19
C GLU A 382 -6.46 -15.90 36.27
N VAL A 383 -7.06 -16.61 37.24
CA VAL A 383 -8.52 -16.58 37.45
C VAL A 383 -8.97 -15.18 37.84
N GLU A 384 -8.14 -14.44 38.58
CA GLU A 384 -8.40 -13.04 38.91
C GLU A 384 -7.08 -12.29 39.00
N LYS A 385 -6.96 -11.16 38.30
CA LYS A 385 -5.80 -10.26 38.40
C LYS A 385 -6.21 -8.82 38.23
N GLN A 386 -5.58 -7.94 39.01
CA GLN A 386 -5.73 -6.50 38.92
C GLN A 386 -4.41 -5.85 38.53
N TYR A 387 -4.50 -4.86 37.65
CA TYR A 387 -3.38 -4.04 37.19
C TYR A 387 -3.68 -2.57 37.50
N SER A 388 -2.63 -1.83 37.85
CA SER A 388 -2.72 -0.39 38.03
C SER A 388 -1.78 0.32 37.06
N PHE A 389 -2.22 1.45 36.53
CA PHE A 389 -1.37 2.35 35.75
C PHE A 389 -1.83 3.80 35.91
N GLU A 390 -1.05 4.73 35.39
CA GLU A 390 -1.32 6.16 35.49
C GLU A 390 -1.37 6.78 34.10
N MET A 391 -2.37 7.62 33.88
CA MET A 391 -2.52 8.44 32.69
C MET A 391 -2.26 9.90 33.07
N ASP A 392 -1.44 10.58 32.27
CA ASP A 392 -1.10 11.98 32.51
C ASP A 392 -0.98 12.76 31.18
N HIS A 393 -1.40 14.03 31.21
CA HIS A 393 -1.41 14.95 30.07
C HIS A 393 -2.10 14.37 28.82
N VAL A 394 -3.20 13.64 29.01
CA VAL A 394 -3.87 12.89 27.93
C VAL A 394 -4.56 13.83 26.95
N VAL A 395 -4.36 13.59 25.66
CA VAL A 395 -5.09 14.28 24.60
C VAL A 395 -6.51 13.72 24.51
N ASN A 396 -7.48 14.63 24.54
CA ASN A 396 -8.89 14.25 24.56
C ASN A 396 -9.29 13.39 23.36
N GLY A 397 -10.05 12.31 23.62
CA GLY A 397 -10.50 11.37 22.60
C GLY A 397 -9.42 10.43 22.06
N SER A 398 -8.18 10.50 22.58
CA SER A 398 -7.08 9.62 22.15
C SER A 398 -7.10 8.25 22.83
N VAL A 399 -7.81 8.11 23.95
CA VAL A 399 -7.85 6.86 24.72
C VAL A 399 -8.57 5.78 23.92
N LYS A 400 -7.90 4.65 23.77
CA LYS A 400 -8.44 3.41 23.20
C LYS A 400 -8.06 2.26 24.09
N ALA A 401 -9.07 1.52 24.57
CA ALA A 401 -8.84 0.38 25.44
C ALA A 401 -9.57 -0.85 24.92
N ARG A 402 -8.85 -1.97 24.95
CA ARG A 402 -9.36 -3.26 24.50
C ARG A 402 -8.87 -4.35 25.43
N PHE A 403 -9.76 -5.30 25.69
CA PHE A 403 -9.41 -6.59 26.25
C PHE A 403 -9.53 -7.65 25.16
N THR A 404 -8.60 -8.59 25.20
CA THR A 404 -8.65 -9.77 24.35
C THR A 404 -8.27 -11.01 25.15
N ALA A 405 -9.08 -12.07 25.07
CA ALA A 405 -8.74 -13.40 25.58
C ALA A 405 -8.52 -14.39 24.44
N PHE A 406 -7.63 -15.34 24.70
CA PHE A 406 -7.02 -16.20 23.70
C PHE A 406 -7.33 -17.66 23.99
N PRO A 407 -8.37 -18.24 23.37
CA PRO A 407 -8.53 -19.70 23.30
C PRO A 407 -7.28 -20.41 22.82
N ASN A 408 -6.56 -19.72 21.94
CA ASN A 408 -5.21 -19.98 21.49
C ASN A 408 -4.53 -18.62 21.30
N VAL A 409 -3.22 -18.53 21.48
CA VAL A 409 -2.47 -17.25 21.34
C VAL A 409 -2.52 -16.69 19.91
N VAL A 410 -2.94 -17.53 18.98
CA VAL A 410 -3.07 -17.29 17.55
C VAL A 410 -4.02 -16.13 17.28
N SER A 411 -5.19 -16.13 17.90
CA SER A 411 -6.18 -15.12 17.52
C SER A 411 -5.76 -13.68 17.90
N ASP A 412 -4.80 -13.49 18.83
CA ASP A 412 -4.19 -12.18 19.15
C ASP A 412 -3.36 -11.60 18.01
N LEU A 413 -2.48 -12.43 17.47
CA LEU A 413 -1.45 -12.01 16.52
C LEU A 413 -2.05 -11.44 15.25
N MET A 414 -3.22 -11.95 14.83
CA MET A 414 -3.91 -11.47 13.64
C MET A 414 -4.25 -9.98 13.69
N LYS A 415 -4.58 -9.42 14.86
CA LYS A 415 -4.94 -7.99 14.96
C LYS A 415 -3.69 -7.13 15.00
N GLY A 416 -3.54 -6.28 14.00
CA GLY A 416 -2.37 -5.40 13.84
C GLY A 416 -1.25 -6.00 12.99
N VAL A 417 -1.30 -7.28 12.63
CA VAL A 417 -0.31 -7.90 11.73
C VAL A 417 -0.32 -7.28 10.33
N GLU A 418 -1.48 -6.79 9.84
CA GLU A 418 -1.54 -5.97 8.63
C GLU A 418 -0.65 -4.71 8.71
N GLY A 419 -0.53 -4.12 9.91
CA GLY A 419 0.32 -2.95 10.14
C GLY A 419 1.83 -3.25 10.09
N ILE A 420 2.21 -4.53 10.05
CA ILE A 420 3.59 -4.98 9.86
C ILE A 420 3.95 -5.03 8.37
N LEU A 421 2.96 -5.18 7.48
CA LEU A 421 3.21 -5.33 6.04
C LEU A 421 3.75 -4.04 5.42
N HIS A 422 4.95 -4.11 4.85
CA HIS A 422 5.63 -2.96 4.25
C HIS A 422 6.30 -3.29 2.92
N GLU A 423 6.40 -2.29 2.05
CA GLU A 423 7.11 -2.36 0.78
C GLU A 423 8.63 -2.54 1.00
N PRO A 424 9.29 -3.51 0.35
CA PRO A 424 10.74 -3.66 0.44
C PRO A 424 11.53 -2.56 -0.27
N TYR A 425 12.58 -2.04 0.37
CA TYR A 425 13.38 -0.92 -0.13
C TYR A 425 14.85 -0.97 0.31
N GLY A 426 15.70 -0.14 -0.30
CA GLY A 426 17.03 0.13 0.25
C GLY A 426 18.07 -0.99 0.06
N CYS A 427 19.16 -0.97 0.84
CA CYS A 427 20.20 -2.01 0.83
C CYS A 427 19.65 -3.37 1.33
N PHE A 428 20.48 -4.41 1.39
CA PHE A 428 20.08 -5.73 1.87
C PHE A 428 19.38 -5.64 3.24
N GLU A 429 19.98 -4.93 4.20
CA GLU A 429 19.47 -4.84 5.56
C GLU A 429 18.09 -4.14 5.62
N GLN A 430 17.93 -3.04 4.88
CA GLN A 430 16.65 -2.32 4.79
C GLN A 430 15.58 -3.16 4.10
N THR A 431 15.98 -3.88 3.04
CA THR A 431 15.09 -4.78 2.31
C THR A 431 14.65 -5.94 3.21
N SER A 432 15.57 -6.52 3.97
CA SER A 432 15.31 -7.61 4.89
C SER A 432 14.45 -7.17 6.07
N CYS A 433 14.67 -5.96 6.60
CA CYS A 433 13.86 -5.38 7.69
C CYS A 433 12.38 -5.23 7.35
N THR A 434 12.03 -5.25 6.07
CA THR A 434 10.64 -5.18 5.60
C THR A 434 10.16 -6.52 5.05
N ALA A 435 10.98 -7.21 4.26
CA ALA A 435 10.62 -8.48 3.62
C ALA A 435 10.52 -9.64 4.62
N TYR A 436 11.40 -9.72 5.61
CA TYR A 436 11.38 -10.82 6.58
C TYR A 436 10.14 -10.77 7.49
N PRO A 437 9.73 -9.61 8.07
CA PRO A 437 8.44 -9.51 8.74
C PRO A 437 7.25 -9.87 7.84
N ASN A 438 7.25 -9.48 6.55
CA ASN A 438 6.21 -9.89 5.60
C ASN A 438 6.14 -11.42 5.45
N ALA A 439 7.29 -12.11 5.42
CA ALA A 439 7.38 -13.57 5.38
C ALA A 439 6.73 -14.19 6.62
N MET A 440 7.04 -13.67 7.81
CA MET A 440 6.47 -14.15 9.07
C MET A 440 4.96 -13.93 9.15
N VAL A 441 4.48 -12.78 8.68
CA VAL A 441 3.03 -12.52 8.55
C VAL A 441 2.37 -13.53 7.61
N LEU A 442 2.99 -13.83 6.46
CA LEU A 442 2.42 -14.78 5.51
C LEU A 442 2.42 -16.23 6.03
N ASP A 443 3.54 -16.70 6.60
CA ASP A 443 3.62 -18.03 7.23
C ASP A 443 2.55 -18.17 8.31
N TYR A 444 2.40 -17.11 9.11
CA TYR A 444 1.41 -17.04 10.15
C TYR A 444 -0.03 -17.12 9.61
N LEU A 445 -0.39 -16.30 8.62
CA LEU A 445 -1.72 -16.31 8.01
C LEU A 445 -2.10 -17.68 7.43
N LYS A 446 -1.14 -18.35 6.78
CA LYS A 446 -1.33 -19.68 6.20
C LYS A 446 -1.42 -20.77 7.27
N SER A 447 -0.56 -20.71 8.28
CA SER A 447 -0.49 -21.72 9.35
C SER A 447 -1.72 -21.74 10.27
N THR A 448 -2.53 -20.70 10.21
CA THR A 448 -3.67 -20.47 11.11
C THR A 448 -5.02 -20.60 10.41
N ASP A 449 -5.03 -21.06 9.15
CA ASP A 449 -6.22 -21.18 8.31
C ASP A 449 -7.01 -19.85 8.19
N SER A 450 -6.30 -18.71 8.15
CA SER A 450 -6.92 -17.39 8.00
C SER A 450 -7.72 -17.30 6.70
N LYS A 451 -8.91 -16.71 6.77
CA LYS A 451 -9.80 -16.49 5.61
C LYS A 451 -9.54 -15.16 4.89
N ASP A 452 -8.56 -14.38 5.32
CA ASP A 452 -8.25 -13.08 4.74
C ASP A 452 -7.40 -13.21 3.45
N ASN A 453 -8.07 -13.60 2.38
CA ASN A 453 -7.44 -13.80 1.06
C ASN A 453 -6.80 -12.51 0.52
N LYS A 454 -7.32 -11.33 0.89
CA LYS A 454 -6.79 -10.05 0.41
C LYS A 454 -5.44 -9.76 1.03
N THR A 455 -5.32 -9.91 2.35
CA THR A 455 -4.06 -9.70 3.06
C THR A 455 -3.04 -10.78 2.68
N ILE A 456 -3.46 -12.03 2.51
CA ILE A 456 -2.59 -13.11 2.02
C ILE A 456 -2.02 -12.80 0.63
N ALA A 457 -2.85 -12.34 -0.30
CA ALA A 457 -2.39 -11.97 -1.64
C ALA A 457 -1.41 -10.77 -1.61
N HIS A 458 -1.73 -9.75 -0.81
CA HIS A 458 -0.86 -8.58 -0.63
C HIS A 458 0.49 -8.97 0.00
N ALA A 459 0.49 -9.74 1.09
CA ALA A 459 1.70 -10.22 1.74
C ALA A 459 2.55 -11.11 0.80
N SER A 460 1.90 -11.94 -0.02
CA SER A 460 2.60 -12.78 -1.02
C SER A 460 3.27 -11.93 -2.11
N ASP A 461 2.62 -10.88 -2.59
CA ASP A 461 3.20 -9.96 -3.56
C ASP A 461 4.41 -9.19 -2.99
N LEU A 462 4.26 -8.65 -1.78
CA LEU A 462 5.34 -7.98 -1.05
C LEU A 462 6.54 -8.93 -0.83
N LEU A 463 6.27 -10.18 -0.43
CA LEU A 463 7.30 -11.19 -0.21
C LEU A 463 8.05 -11.54 -1.50
N ASN A 464 7.35 -11.68 -2.62
CA ASN A 464 7.96 -11.95 -3.92
C ASN A 464 8.86 -10.79 -4.40
N ARG A 465 8.43 -9.54 -4.19
CA ARG A 465 9.26 -8.36 -4.49
C ARG A 465 10.48 -8.29 -3.57
N GLY A 466 10.30 -8.59 -2.29
CA GLY A 466 11.39 -8.69 -1.31
C GLY A 466 12.43 -9.72 -1.72
N TYR A 467 12.02 -10.95 -2.03
CA TYR A 467 12.91 -12.02 -2.47
C TYR A 467 13.72 -11.65 -3.74
N LYS A 468 13.06 -11.09 -4.77
CA LYS A 468 13.73 -10.63 -5.99
C LYS A 468 14.76 -9.54 -5.72
N ARG A 469 14.47 -8.63 -4.78
CA ARG A 469 15.41 -7.58 -4.39
C ARG A 469 16.58 -8.14 -3.58
N LEU A 470 16.31 -8.96 -2.56
CA LEU A 470 17.35 -9.56 -1.71
C LEU A 470 18.38 -10.33 -2.55
N THR A 471 17.91 -11.17 -3.47
CA THR A 471 18.79 -11.95 -4.37
C THR A 471 19.65 -11.11 -5.31
N SER A 472 19.33 -9.82 -5.52
CA SER A 472 20.18 -8.91 -6.30
C SER A 472 21.45 -8.48 -5.57
N PHE A 473 21.53 -8.70 -4.26
CA PHE A 473 22.70 -8.41 -3.43
C PHE A 473 23.64 -9.62 -3.27
N GLU A 474 23.41 -10.71 -4.01
CA GLU A 474 24.35 -11.83 -4.10
C GLU A 474 25.65 -11.35 -4.75
N THR A 475 26.78 -11.61 -4.09
CA THR A 475 28.09 -11.21 -4.57
C THR A 475 28.58 -12.14 -5.70
N LYS A 476 29.69 -11.79 -6.37
CA LYS A 476 30.24 -12.66 -7.42
C LYS A 476 30.68 -14.02 -6.86
N GLU A 477 31.07 -14.05 -5.59
CA GLU A 477 31.49 -15.25 -4.88
C GLU A 477 30.35 -16.05 -4.28
N LYS A 478 29.09 -15.58 -4.38
CA LYS A 478 27.86 -16.26 -3.90
C LYS A 478 27.56 -16.14 -2.40
N GLY A 479 28.34 -15.33 -1.68
CA GLY A 479 27.91 -14.74 -0.40
C GLY A 479 26.96 -13.55 -0.62
N TYR A 480 26.60 -12.86 0.47
CA TYR A 480 25.78 -11.64 0.45
C TYR A 480 26.49 -10.46 1.11
N GLU A 481 26.25 -9.26 0.58
CA GLU A 481 26.78 -7.98 1.05
C GLU A 481 25.67 -6.92 0.94
N TRP A 482 25.70 -5.84 1.73
CA TRP A 482 24.63 -4.84 1.80
C TRP A 482 24.23 -4.25 0.43
N PHE A 483 25.18 -4.14 -0.50
CA PHE A 483 25.01 -3.60 -1.85
C PHE A 483 25.45 -4.58 -2.95
N GLY A 484 25.81 -5.82 -2.60
CA GLY A 484 26.29 -6.84 -3.54
C GLY A 484 27.76 -6.72 -3.93
N ALA A 485 28.58 -5.97 -3.18
CA ALA A 485 30.02 -5.90 -3.39
C ALA A 485 30.74 -7.18 -2.93
N ASN A 486 31.97 -7.43 -3.41
CA ASN A 486 32.82 -8.49 -2.87
C ASN A 486 33.82 -7.90 -1.85
N PRO A 487 34.23 -8.65 -0.81
CA PRO A 487 33.74 -9.99 -0.46
C PRO A 487 32.35 -9.96 0.19
N GLY A 488 31.66 -11.10 0.21
CA GLY A 488 30.45 -11.26 1.01
C GLY A 488 30.76 -11.22 2.51
N HIS A 489 29.76 -10.90 3.34
CA HIS A 489 29.88 -10.87 4.80
C HIS A 489 29.24 -12.12 5.40
N GLU A 490 29.99 -12.87 6.25
CA GLU A 490 29.57 -14.18 6.75
C GLU A 490 28.28 -14.11 7.58
N GLY A 491 28.18 -13.13 8.50
CA GLY A 491 26.99 -12.94 9.33
C GLY A 491 25.75 -12.52 8.53
N LEU A 492 25.94 -11.69 7.48
CA LEU A 492 24.83 -11.22 6.63
C LEU A 492 24.35 -12.36 5.73
N THR A 493 25.28 -13.17 5.24
CA THR A 493 25.00 -14.36 4.45
C THR A 493 24.23 -15.39 5.27
N ALA A 494 24.64 -15.64 6.52
CA ALA A 494 23.91 -16.52 7.43
C ALA A 494 22.49 -16.01 7.71
N TYR A 495 22.34 -14.70 7.90
CA TYR A 495 21.05 -14.05 8.11
C TYR A 495 20.16 -14.20 6.87
N GLY A 496 20.71 -14.01 5.66
CA GLY A 496 20.02 -14.24 4.40
C GLY A 496 19.58 -15.69 4.21
N ILE A 497 20.41 -16.67 4.56
CA ILE A 497 20.01 -18.10 4.52
C ILE A 497 18.78 -18.34 5.39
N MET A 498 18.77 -17.84 6.62
CA MET A 498 17.62 -17.95 7.52
C MET A 498 16.37 -17.30 6.93
N GLU A 499 16.51 -16.08 6.43
CA GLU A 499 15.43 -15.35 5.77
C GLU A 499 14.86 -16.14 4.59
N PHE A 500 15.70 -16.60 3.66
CA PHE A 500 15.25 -17.37 2.49
C PHE A 500 14.57 -18.70 2.85
N VAL A 501 15.07 -19.41 3.88
CA VAL A 501 14.40 -20.62 4.39
C VAL A 501 13.02 -20.29 4.93
N ASP A 502 12.91 -19.21 5.69
CA ASP A 502 11.65 -18.77 6.26
C ASP A 502 10.67 -18.24 5.21
N MET A 503 11.15 -17.53 4.18
CA MET A 503 10.36 -17.16 3.01
C MET A 503 9.82 -18.40 2.28
N LYS A 504 10.66 -19.42 2.10
CA LYS A 504 10.26 -20.69 1.49
C LYS A 504 9.18 -21.39 2.32
N ASN A 505 9.32 -21.42 3.65
CA ASN A 505 8.33 -22.00 4.56
C ASN A 505 6.99 -21.24 4.52
N ALA A 506 7.04 -19.90 4.39
CA ALA A 506 5.88 -19.05 4.17
C ALA A 506 5.22 -19.26 2.78
N GLY A 507 5.86 -20.03 1.89
CA GLY A 507 5.36 -20.40 0.57
C GLY A 507 5.79 -19.47 -0.56
N ALA A 508 6.91 -18.76 -0.43
CA ALA A 508 7.57 -18.09 -1.56
C ALA A 508 8.33 -19.10 -2.44
N GLU A 509 8.44 -18.80 -3.74
CA GLU A 509 9.21 -19.60 -4.70
C GLU A 509 10.71 -19.29 -4.60
N VAL A 510 11.36 -19.80 -3.55
CA VAL A 510 12.80 -19.66 -3.34
C VAL A 510 13.58 -20.70 -4.14
N ASP A 511 14.60 -20.26 -4.88
CA ASP A 511 15.48 -21.15 -5.67
C ASP A 511 16.40 -21.93 -4.75
N GLN A 512 16.17 -23.25 -4.64
CA GLN A 512 16.99 -24.14 -3.82
C GLN A 512 18.46 -24.13 -4.25
N LYS A 513 18.76 -24.02 -5.55
CA LYS A 513 20.16 -23.99 -6.01
C LYS A 513 20.89 -22.73 -5.58
N MET A 514 20.17 -21.62 -5.45
CA MET A 514 20.71 -20.39 -4.88
C MET A 514 20.99 -20.56 -3.39
N LEU A 515 20.03 -21.13 -2.64
CA LEU A 515 20.23 -21.40 -1.22
C LEU A 515 21.41 -22.34 -0.96
N ASP A 516 21.52 -23.43 -1.76
CA ASP A 516 22.60 -24.42 -1.65
C ASP A 516 23.97 -23.77 -1.90
N ARG A 517 24.15 -23.01 -3.00
CA ARG A 517 25.44 -22.36 -3.29
C ARG A 517 25.82 -21.28 -2.27
N THR A 518 24.84 -20.59 -1.69
CA THR A 518 25.09 -19.60 -0.63
C THR A 518 25.54 -20.28 0.66
N ALA A 519 24.93 -21.42 1.02
CA ALA A 519 25.39 -22.23 2.14
C ALA A 519 26.77 -22.85 1.89
N GLU A 520 27.05 -23.32 0.67
CA GLU A 520 28.37 -23.81 0.25
C GLU A 520 29.45 -22.74 0.41
N TRP A 521 29.16 -21.49 -0.01
CA TRP A 521 30.08 -20.37 0.21
C TRP A 521 30.35 -20.15 1.70
N LEU A 522 29.32 -20.17 2.55
CA LEU A 522 29.50 -19.98 3.99
C LEU A 522 30.28 -21.15 4.62
N MET A 523 30.04 -22.39 4.18
CA MET A 523 30.80 -23.56 4.60
C MET A 523 32.26 -23.53 4.13
N SER A 524 32.57 -22.93 2.97
CA SER A 524 33.96 -22.75 2.53
C SER A 524 34.72 -21.68 3.34
N HIS A 525 34.01 -20.92 4.17
CA HIS A 525 34.56 -19.92 5.08
C HIS A 525 34.80 -20.45 6.50
N LYS A 526 34.64 -21.75 6.75
CA LYS A 526 35.12 -22.38 8.00
C LYS A 526 36.62 -22.10 8.19
N ASP A 527 37.02 -21.81 9.42
CA ASP A 527 38.41 -21.46 9.76
C ASP A 527 39.31 -22.68 10.05
N GLY A 528 38.71 -23.88 10.13
CA GLY A 528 39.37 -25.13 10.48
C GLY A 528 39.65 -25.33 11.98
N LYS A 529 39.25 -24.38 12.83
CA LYS A 529 39.41 -24.37 14.30
C LYS A 529 38.07 -24.46 15.04
N GLY A 530 36.96 -24.65 14.31
CA GLY A 530 35.61 -24.70 14.87
C GLY A 530 34.87 -23.36 14.83
N GLY A 531 35.33 -22.41 14.02
CA GLY A 531 34.67 -21.14 13.76
C GLY A 531 34.61 -20.82 12.26
N PHE A 532 34.28 -19.57 11.95
CA PHE A 532 34.24 -19.05 10.59
C PHE A 532 35.21 -17.88 10.44
N LYS A 533 35.69 -17.67 9.22
CA LYS A 533 36.43 -16.47 8.84
C LYS A 533 35.54 -15.25 9.07
N ARG A 534 36.19 -14.11 9.28
CA ARG A 534 35.53 -12.82 9.50
C ARG A 534 36.05 -11.81 8.50
N ALA A 535 35.16 -11.30 7.65
CA ALA A 535 35.48 -10.14 6.81
C ALA A 535 35.84 -8.93 7.70
N THR A 536 36.93 -8.23 7.36
CA THR A 536 37.42 -7.07 8.11
C THR A 536 36.66 -5.78 7.80
N HIS A 537 35.92 -5.74 6.69
CA HIS A 537 35.01 -4.65 6.32
C HIS A 537 33.59 -5.06 6.68
N ALA A 538 33.10 -4.58 7.82
CA ALA A 538 31.70 -4.68 8.18
C ALA A 538 31.14 -3.26 8.33
N TYR A 539 30.11 -2.94 7.55
CA TYR A 539 29.26 -1.78 7.82
C TYR A 539 28.34 -2.10 9.01
N HIS A 540 28.14 -1.13 9.91
CA HIS A 540 27.23 -1.20 11.06
C HIS A 540 27.46 -2.39 12.04
N ASP A 541 26.41 -2.72 12.81
CA ASP A 541 26.37 -3.56 14.01
C ASP A 541 27.03 -4.94 13.86
N PHE A 542 27.06 -5.49 12.65
CA PHE A 542 27.72 -6.76 12.34
C PHE A 542 29.23 -6.76 12.58
N GLY A 543 29.87 -5.60 12.49
CA GLY A 543 31.29 -5.43 12.84
C GLY A 543 31.57 -5.54 14.33
N ARG A 544 30.56 -5.37 15.21
CA ARG A 544 30.71 -5.30 16.68
C ARG A 544 30.32 -6.59 17.39
N ILE A 545 29.73 -7.54 16.69
CA ILE A 545 29.30 -8.83 17.24
C ILE A 545 30.53 -9.58 17.78
N SER A 546 30.43 -10.10 19.00
CA SER A 546 31.41 -11.06 19.52
C SER A 546 31.56 -12.27 18.60
N GLU A 547 32.79 -12.75 18.45
CA GLU A 547 33.09 -13.91 17.60
C GLU A 547 32.28 -15.16 18.02
N ASP A 548 32.07 -15.33 19.32
CA ASP A 548 31.27 -16.41 19.90
C ASP A 548 29.81 -16.38 19.41
N ILE A 549 29.16 -15.20 19.43
CA ILE A 549 27.77 -15.05 19.00
C ILE A 549 27.65 -15.19 17.48
N LEU A 550 28.61 -14.64 16.72
CA LEU A 550 28.63 -14.78 15.26
C LEU A 550 28.73 -16.25 14.85
N ASN A 551 29.69 -16.99 15.42
CA ASN A 551 29.88 -18.42 15.13
C ASN A 551 28.65 -19.24 15.53
N ALA A 552 28.09 -19.00 16.73
CA ALA A 552 26.89 -19.68 17.19
C ALA A 552 25.68 -19.41 16.29
N TYR A 553 25.52 -18.19 15.79
CA TYR A 553 24.45 -17.84 14.87
C TYR A 553 24.63 -18.49 13.49
N ILE A 554 25.85 -18.52 12.94
CA ILE A 554 26.13 -19.19 11.66
C ILE A 554 25.80 -20.69 11.76
N VAL A 555 26.23 -21.36 12.85
CA VAL A 555 25.90 -22.76 13.10
C VAL A 555 24.39 -22.96 13.20
N TYR A 556 23.71 -22.12 13.98
CA TYR A 556 22.25 -22.16 14.10
C TYR A 556 21.57 -22.00 12.73
N ALA A 557 21.96 -20.98 11.95
CA ALA A 557 21.39 -20.70 10.64
C ALA A 557 21.53 -21.88 9.66
N LEU A 558 22.74 -22.44 9.54
CA LEU A 558 23.01 -23.57 8.65
C LEU A 558 22.28 -24.85 9.12
N ALA A 559 22.23 -25.10 10.43
CA ALA A 559 21.52 -26.25 10.99
C ALA A 559 20.00 -26.15 10.78
N GLU A 560 19.39 -24.97 11.00
CA GLU A 560 17.97 -24.72 10.73
C GLU A 560 17.63 -24.86 9.24
N ALA A 561 18.55 -24.46 8.37
CA ALA A 561 18.40 -24.60 6.92
C ALA A 561 18.59 -26.06 6.44
N GLY A 562 18.97 -26.99 7.33
CA GLY A 562 19.11 -28.42 7.04
C GLY A 562 20.51 -28.85 6.60
N TYR A 563 21.53 -27.97 6.69
CA TYR A 563 22.92 -28.33 6.41
C TYR A 563 23.58 -28.91 7.66
N THR A 564 24.08 -30.15 7.55
CA THR A 564 24.54 -30.92 8.72
C THR A 564 26.05 -31.05 8.85
N ASP A 565 26.83 -30.65 7.85
CA ASP A 565 28.29 -30.70 7.89
C ASP A 565 28.85 -29.56 8.74
N LEU A 566 28.60 -29.58 10.06
CA LEU A 566 28.93 -28.49 11.00
C LEU A 566 29.52 -29.02 12.30
N LYS A 567 29.98 -30.27 12.34
CA LYS A 567 30.28 -30.95 13.61
C LYS A 567 31.28 -30.19 14.47
N ASN A 568 32.40 -29.74 13.90
CA ASN A 568 33.44 -29.06 14.68
C ASN A 568 32.96 -27.68 15.15
N GLU A 569 32.27 -26.95 14.27
CA GLU A 569 31.77 -25.61 14.54
C GLU A 569 30.65 -25.64 15.60
N PHE A 570 29.77 -26.64 15.53
CA PHE A 570 28.74 -26.90 16.53
C PHE A 570 29.35 -27.28 17.88
N GLU A 571 30.34 -28.18 17.93
CA GLU A 571 30.98 -28.57 19.19
C GLU A 571 31.67 -27.39 19.90
N ALA A 572 32.38 -26.55 19.13
CA ALA A 572 33.02 -25.35 19.66
C ALA A 572 32.00 -24.35 20.21
N SER A 573 30.97 -24.04 19.42
CA SER A 573 29.90 -23.10 19.81
C SER A 573 29.08 -23.61 20.99
N TYR A 574 28.76 -24.91 21.01
CA TYR A 574 28.05 -25.57 22.11
C TYR A 574 28.86 -25.55 23.40
N LYS A 575 30.14 -25.90 23.34
CA LYS A 575 31.05 -25.83 24.49
C LYS A 575 31.08 -24.41 25.05
N LYS A 576 31.22 -23.40 24.18
CA LYS A 576 31.23 -22.01 24.60
C LYS A 576 29.92 -21.58 25.27
N ALA A 577 28.77 -21.94 24.69
CA ALA A 577 27.46 -21.67 25.28
C ALA A 577 27.30 -22.30 26.68
N MET A 578 27.80 -23.51 26.88
CA MET A 578 27.76 -24.19 28.18
C MET A 578 28.73 -23.58 29.21
N GLU A 579 29.88 -23.06 28.78
CA GLU A 579 30.86 -22.39 29.62
C GLU A 579 30.38 -21.01 30.07
N THR A 580 29.95 -20.16 29.13
CA THR A 580 29.48 -18.80 29.42
C THR A 580 28.10 -18.81 30.08
N LYS A 581 27.31 -19.84 29.80
CA LYS A 581 25.89 -19.94 30.18
C LYS A 581 25.08 -18.73 29.67
N ASP A 582 25.53 -18.11 28.57
CA ASP A 582 24.80 -17.04 27.90
C ASP A 582 23.48 -17.60 27.35
N PRO A 583 22.31 -17.11 27.80
CA PRO A 583 21.01 -17.67 27.41
C PRO A 583 20.72 -17.59 25.90
N TYR A 584 21.23 -16.56 25.22
CA TYR A 584 21.03 -16.39 23.78
C TYR A 584 21.80 -17.47 23.01
N MET A 585 23.07 -17.70 23.39
CA MET A 585 23.87 -18.79 22.82
C MET A 585 23.30 -20.17 23.16
N LEU A 586 22.86 -20.39 24.41
CA LEU A 586 22.23 -21.63 24.84
C LEU A 586 20.97 -21.92 24.03
N ALA A 587 20.14 -20.92 23.77
CA ALA A 587 18.92 -21.07 22.97
C ALA A 587 19.24 -21.40 21.50
N MET A 588 20.19 -20.71 20.87
CA MET A 588 20.64 -21.01 19.50
C MET A 588 21.22 -22.42 19.39
N MET A 589 22.10 -22.82 20.32
CA MET A 589 22.72 -24.14 20.33
C MET A 589 21.74 -25.26 20.67
N SER A 590 20.71 -24.99 21.48
CA SER A 590 19.64 -25.97 21.73
C SER A 590 18.82 -26.22 20.46
N ASN A 591 18.44 -25.17 19.73
CA ASN A 591 17.75 -25.32 18.44
C ASN A 591 18.63 -26.05 17.41
N ALA A 592 19.89 -25.63 17.26
CA ALA A 592 20.84 -26.27 16.34
C ALA A 592 21.04 -27.75 16.70
N ALA A 593 21.17 -28.09 17.98
CA ALA A 593 21.32 -29.47 18.43
C ALA A 593 20.10 -30.33 18.09
N TYR A 594 18.87 -29.83 18.27
CA TYR A 594 17.66 -30.55 17.84
C TYR A 594 17.62 -30.73 16.32
N SER A 595 17.98 -29.70 15.54
CA SER A 595 18.02 -29.76 14.06
C SER A 595 19.09 -30.74 13.56
N LEU A 596 20.24 -30.82 14.23
CA LEU A 596 21.32 -31.79 13.97
C LEU A 596 21.07 -33.18 14.58
N LYS A 597 19.94 -33.39 15.27
CA LYS A 597 19.56 -34.64 15.96
C LYS A 597 20.50 -35.04 17.11
N GLU A 598 21.22 -34.08 17.68
CA GLU A 598 22.06 -34.19 18.88
C GLU A 598 21.22 -34.03 20.17
N ASN A 599 20.13 -34.80 20.28
CA ASN A 599 19.09 -34.62 21.30
C ASN A 599 19.61 -34.63 22.74
N THR A 600 20.63 -35.43 23.05
CA THR A 600 21.25 -35.48 24.39
C THR A 600 21.89 -34.15 24.78
N LYS A 601 22.57 -33.51 23.82
CA LYS A 601 23.17 -32.18 24.02
C LYS A 601 22.10 -31.09 24.05
N ALA A 602 21.10 -31.19 23.18
CA ALA A 602 19.96 -30.30 23.17
C ALA A 602 19.27 -30.28 24.55
N ASP A 603 18.92 -31.46 25.10
CA ASP A 603 18.28 -31.59 26.41
C ASP A 603 19.19 -31.09 27.55
N ALA A 604 20.52 -31.25 27.44
CA ALA A 604 21.47 -30.77 28.44
C ALA A 604 21.58 -29.23 28.46
N ALA A 605 21.71 -28.59 27.30
CA ALA A 605 21.69 -27.13 27.18
C ALA A 605 20.34 -26.54 27.59
N MET A 606 19.24 -27.16 27.17
CA MET A 606 17.88 -26.77 27.56
C MET A 606 17.69 -26.78 29.08
N ARG A 607 18.20 -27.79 29.79
CA ARG A 607 18.12 -27.82 31.26
C ARG A 607 18.85 -26.64 31.92
N VAL A 608 20.00 -26.23 31.39
CA VAL A 608 20.71 -25.04 31.89
C VAL A 608 19.92 -23.78 31.58
N LEU A 609 19.36 -23.69 30.37
CA LEU A 609 18.58 -22.55 29.91
C LEU A 609 17.28 -22.36 30.72
N ILE A 610 16.48 -23.41 30.92
CA ILE A 610 15.23 -23.36 31.67
C ILE A 610 15.45 -22.93 33.13
N ASN A 611 16.57 -23.33 33.75
CA ASN A 611 16.92 -22.88 35.10
C ASN A 611 17.26 -21.38 35.20
N LYS A 612 17.33 -20.68 34.07
CA LYS A 612 17.52 -19.22 33.99
C LYS A 612 16.24 -18.47 33.67
N GLN A 613 15.08 -19.13 33.61
CA GLN A 613 13.82 -18.45 33.39
C GLN A 613 13.50 -17.52 34.56
N ASP A 614 13.26 -16.24 34.26
CA ASP A 614 12.84 -15.25 35.24
C ASP A 614 11.37 -15.45 35.65
N LYS A 615 10.96 -14.84 36.77
CA LYS A 615 9.60 -14.98 37.32
C LYS A 615 8.50 -14.50 36.36
N ASN A 616 8.81 -13.53 35.49
CA ASN A 616 7.91 -13.02 34.46
C ASN A 616 7.89 -13.91 33.19
N GLY A 617 8.64 -15.01 33.17
CA GLY A 617 8.73 -15.95 32.04
C GLY A 617 9.83 -15.66 31.03
N SER A 618 10.53 -14.52 31.12
CA SER A 618 11.59 -14.14 30.19
C SER A 618 12.92 -14.84 30.46
N PHE A 619 13.83 -14.74 29.49
CA PHE A 619 15.21 -15.18 29.61
C PHE A 619 16.14 -13.98 29.42
N THR A 620 16.68 -13.46 30.53
CA THR A 620 17.60 -12.31 30.57
C THR A 620 19.04 -12.75 30.85
N GLY A 621 20.00 -11.81 30.76
CA GLY A 621 21.41 -12.06 31.09
C GLY A 621 22.31 -12.40 29.90
N ALA A 622 21.79 -12.31 28.68
CA ALA A 622 22.59 -12.29 27.46
C ALA A 622 23.26 -10.91 27.28
N THR A 623 24.38 -10.87 26.56
CA THR A 623 25.17 -9.65 26.36
C THR A 623 24.67 -8.77 25.20
N HIS A 624 24.55 -9.35 24.01
CA HIS A 624 24.00 -8.72 22.80
C HIS A 624 23.46 -9.81 21.84
N SER A 625 22.64 -9.43 20.85
CA SER A 625 22.19 -10.36 19.81
C SER A 625 23.08 -10.34 18.56
N ILE A 626 22.70 -11.08 17.51
CA ILE A 626 23.34 -11.00 16.19
C ILE A 626 23.17 -9.63 15.54
N THR A 627 22.08 -8.91 15.82
CA THR A 627 21.85 -7.52 15.37
C THR A 627 22.29 -6.51 16.43
N TYR A 628 23.16 -6.92 17.36
CA TYR A 628 23.67 -6.12 18.47
C TYR A 628 22.56 -5.52 19.38
N SER A 629 21.37 -6.13 19.39
CA SER A 629 20.28 -5.70 20.26
C SER A 629 20.60 -5.95 21.73
N GLN A 630 20.11 -5.05 22.59
CA GLN A 630 20.24 -5.11 24.05
C GLN A 630 18.88 -4.89 24.72
N GLY A 631 18.84 -4.98 26.06
CA GLY A 631 17.65 -4.66 26.84
C GLY A 631 16.44 -5.51 26.47
N GLN A 632 15.29 -4.85 26.25
CA GLN A 632 14.03 -5.54 25.96
C GLN A 632 14.08 -6.32 24.64
N SER A 633 14.66 -5.74 23.57
CA SER A 633 14.81 -6.41 22.27
C SER A 633 15.56 -7.73 22.41
N LEU A 634 16.72 -7.72 23.08
CA LEU A 634 17.51 -8.93 23.33
C LEU A 634 16.73 -9.99 24.15
N THR A 635 15.95 -9.53 25.13
CA THR A 635 15.15 -10.42 25.97
C THR A 635 14.03 -11.09 25.17
N ILE A 636 13.38 -10.36 24.26
CA ILE A 636 12.38 -10.88 23.32
C ILE A 636 13.01 -11.90 22.38
N GLU A 637 14.15 -11.59 21.78
CA GLU A 637 14.86 -12.49 20.86
C GLU A 637 15.25 -13.80 21.57
N THR A 638 15.86 -13.71 22.76
CA THR A 638 16.27 -14.86 23.56
C THR A 638 15.09 -15.72 23.99
N THR A 639 14.00 -15.09 24.44
CA THR A 639 12.79 -15.80 24.86
C THR A 639 12.13 -16.51 23.68
N SER A 640 12.11 -15.89 22.50
CA SER A 640 11.59 -16.46 21.26
C SER A 640 12.37 -17.69 20.80
N LEU A 641 13.71 -17.61 20.77
CA LEU A 641 14.57 -18.76 20.47
C LEU A 641 14.35 -19.91 21.45
N THR A 642 14.15 -19.59 22.73
CA THR A 642 13.89 -20.59 23.77
C THR A 642 12.56 -21.30 23.56
N ILE A 643 11.49 -20.57 23.20
CA ILE A 643 10.19 -21.18 22.87
C ILE A 643 10.31 -22.15 21.69
N MET A 644 11.02 -21.76 20.63
CA MET A 644 11.26 -22.65 19.48
C MET A 644 12.02 -23.92 19.89
N ALA A 645 13.02 -23.81 20.77
CA ALA A 645 13.74 -24.98 21.28
C ALA A 645 12.84 -25.90 22.13
N ILE A 646 11.97 -25.33 22.98
CA ILE A 646 11.01 -26.13 23.76
C ILE A 646 10.03 -26.87 22.85
N LEU A 647 9.54 -26.21 21.79
CA LEU A 647 8.63 -26.82 20.83
C LEU A 647 9.28 -27.99 20.09
N LYS A 648 10.55 -27.86 19.67
CA LYS A 648 11.34 -28.95 19.07
C LYS A 648 11.58 -30.12 20.02
N SER A 649 11.64 -29.85 21.33
CA SER A 649 11.72 -30.90 22.36
C SER A 649 10.41 -31.70 22.54
N GLN A 650 9.36 -31.43 21.75
CA GLN A 650 7.99 -31.94 21.89
C GLN A 650 7.31 -31.47 23.19
N GLY A 651 7.64 -30.27 23.67
CA GLY A 651 6.96 -29.66 24.82
C GLY A 651 7.26 -30.32 26.17
N LYS A 652 8.42 -30.97 26.32
CA LYS A 652 8.88 -31.59 27.59
C LYS A 652 8.81 -30.64 28.79
N THR A 653 8.83 -29.32 28.55
CA THR A 653 8.74 -28.28 29.58
C THR A 653 7.54 -27.35 29.35
N ALA A 654 6.34 -27.93 29.32
CA ALA A 654 5.10 -27.21 29.00
C ALA A 654 4.88 -25.93 29.85
N SER A 655 5.15 -25.99 31.16
CA SER A 655 4.98 -24.86 32.07
C SER A 655 5.91 -23.68 31.76
N ALA A 656 7.18 -23.95 31.46
CA ALA A 656 8.14 -22.91 31.11
C ALA A 656 7.82 -22.28 29.75
N MET A 657 7.34 -23.08 28.80
CA MET A 657 6.86 -22.60 27.51
C MET A 657 5.68 -21.65 27.66
N THR A 658 4.68 -22.01 28.48
CA THR A 658 3.52 -21.15 28.73
C THR A 658 3.94 -19.79 29.30
N ASN A 659 4.83 -19.77 30.30
CA ASN A 659 5.32 -18.52 30.90
C ASN A 659 6.11 -17.67 29.88
N ALA A 660 6.95 -18.30 29.06
CA ALA A 660 7.74 -17.61 28.03
C ALA A 660 6.84 -16.99 26.95
N VAL A 661 5.81 -17.71 26.50
CA VAL A 661 4.83 -17.21 25.55
C VAL A 661 4.05 -16.04 26.13
N GLN A 662 3.66 -16.10 27.41
CA GLN A 662 2.98 -14.99 28.08
C GLN A 662 3.84 -13.73 28.13
N TYR A 663 5.15 -13.87 28.39
CA TYR A 663 6.09 -12.76 28.31
C TYR A 663 6.11 -12.14 26.91
N LEU A 664 6.23 -12.95 25.85
CA LEU A 664 6.25 -12.44 24.48
C LEU A 664 4.98 -11.68 24.12
N VAL A 665 3.81 -12.25 24.42
CA VAL A 665 2.52 -11.59 24.16
C VAL A 665 2.44 -10.23 24.86
N GLY A 666 2.89 -10.16 26.13
CA GLY A 666 2.92 -8.90 26.87
C GLY A 666 3.91 -7.86 26.30
N ALA A 667 4.99 -8.32 25.65
CA ALA A 667 6.01 -7.47 25.04
C ALA A 667 5.60 -6.89 23.67
N ARG A 668 4.45 -7.28 23.12
CA ARG A 668 3.93 -6.81 21.83
C ARG A 668 3.39 -5.38 21.93
N SER A 669 3.78 -4.52 20.99
CA SER A 669 3.21 -3.18 20.87
C SER A 669 1.86 -3.18 20.14
N GLY A 670 1.15 -2.06 20.17
CA GLY A 670 -0.20 -1.87 19.64
C GLY A 670 -0.24 -1.84 18.12
N SER A 671 0.90 -1.59 17.47
CA SER A 671 1.10 -1.79 16.04
C SER A 671 1.46 -3.23 15.67
N GLY A 672 1.62 -4.12 16.66
CA GLY A 672 1.88 -5.53 16.47
C GLY A 672 3.36 -5.94 16.46
N VAL A 673 4.29 -5.00 16.62
CA VAL A 673 5.75 -5.24 16.60
C VAL A 673 6.32 -5.53 17.99
N PHE A 674 7.53 -6.11 18.06
CA PHE A 674 8.18 -6.57 19.29
C PHE A 674 9.54 -5.89 19.49
N SER A 675 9.51 -4.59 19.78
CA SER A 675 10.67 -3.71 20.08
C SER A 675 11.64 -3.46 18.91
N SER A 676 12.19 -4.50 18.29
CA SER A 676 13.11 -4.42 17.13
C SER A 676 12.62 -5.26 15.96
N THR A 677 13.24 -5.08 14.78
CA THR A 677 12.98 -5.93 13.61
C THR A 677 13.24 -7.40 13.94
N GLN A 678 14.41 -7.72 14.50
CA GLN A 678 14.79 -9.09 14.83
C GLN A 678 13.92 -9.68 15.94
N GLY A 679 13.58 -8.88 16.96
CA GLY A 679 12.62 -9.26 17.99
C GLY A 679 11.25 -9.57 17.41
N THR A 680 10.79 -8.78 16.44
CA THR A 680 9.51 -9.00 15.73
C THR A 680 9.54 -10.29 14.91
N ILE A 681 10.60 -10.53 14.14
CA ILE A 681 10.75 -11.74 13.32
C ILE A 681 10.72 -12.99 14.22
N LEU A 682 11.58 -13.03 15.25
CA LEU A 682 11.68 -14.19 16.13
C LEU A 682 10.42 -14.40 16.96
N ALA A 683 9.79 -13.33 17.46
CA ALA A 683 8.54 -13.45 18.22
C ALA A 683 7.40 -13.96 17.34
N LEU A 684 7.23 -13.43 16.12
CA LEU A 684 6.23 -13.93 15.18
C LEU A 684 6.49 -15.40 14.86
N LYS A 685 7.74 -15.79 14.59
CA LYS A 685 8.11 -17.18 14.32
C LYS A 685 7.79 -18.10 15.49
N ALA A 686 8.24 -17.75 16.69
CA ALA A 686 7.99 -18.54 17.91
C ALA A 686 6.50 -18.69 18.22
N LEU A 687 5.73 -17.61 18.05
CA LEU A 687 4.29 -17.61 18.28
C LEU A 687 3.54 -18.38 17.18
N THR A 688 4.02 -18.37 15.94
CA THR A 688 3.49 -19.19 14.83
C THR A 688 3.70 -20.68 15.08
N GLU A 689 4.89 -21.07 15.54
CA GLU A 689 5.15 -22.47 15.90
C GLU A 689 4.33 -22.91 17.11
N TYR A 690 4.20 -22.04 18.12
CA TYR A 690 3.33 -22.32 19.26
C TYR A 690 1.84 -22.40 18.86
N ALA A 691 1.41 -21.59 17.89
CA ALA A 691 0.07 -21.64 17.30
C ALA A 691 -0.26 -22.99 16.67
N LYS A 692 0.70 -23.57 15.93
CA LYS A 692 0.57 -24.91 15.33
C LYS A 692 0.40 -25.99 16.42
N PHE A 693 1.01 -25.79 17.59
CA PHE A 693 1.01 -26.72 18.73
C PHE A 693 -0.25 -26.64 19.61
N SER A 694 -0.75 -25.44 19.94
CA SER A 694 -1.86 -25.24 20.90
C SER A 694 -3.22 -25.05 20.21
N LYS A 695 -4.09 -26.07 20.24
CA LYS A 695 -5.39 -26.06 19.54
C LYS A 695 -6.59 -26.25 20.50
N LYS A 696 -7.35 -25.15 20.69
CA LYS A 696 -8.75 -25.00 21.23
C LYS A 696 -8.88 -24.74 22.74
N THR A 697 -9.97 -24.06 23.13
CA THR A 697 -10.42 -24.01 24.54
C THR A 697 -10.74 -25.42 25.04
N THR A 698 -10.36 -25.69 26.29
CA THR A 698 -10.57 -27.01 26.93
C THR A 698 -11.84 -27.07 27.77
N GLU A 699 -12.43 -25.94 28.14
CA GLU A 699 -13.62 -25.83 29.00
C GLU A 699 -14.47 -24.58 28.67
N ASP A 700 -15.69 -24.55 29.22
CA ASP A 700 -16.61 -23.40 29.16
C ASP A 700 -16.23 -22.38 30.24
N GLY A 701 -16.44 -21.08 29.99
CA GLY A 701 -16.09 -20.05 30.96
C GLY A 701 -16.76 -18.71 30.70
N THR A 702 -16.70 -17.80 31.68
CA THR A 702 -17.13 -16.40 31.56
C THR A 702 -16.02 -15.46 32.00
N ILE A 703 -15.82 -14.38 31.26
CA ILE A 703 -14.85 -13.32 31.50
C ILE A 703 -15.60 -12.10 32.00
N GLU A 704 -15.18 -11.53 33.12
CA GLU A 704 -15.66 -10.25 33.65
C GLU A 704 -14.51 -9.24 33.67
N ILE A 705 -14.77 -8.03 33.17
CA ILE A 705 -13.81 -6.91 33.20
C ILE A 705 -14.34 -5.82 34.12
N TYR A 706 -13.47 -5.32 34.99
CA TYR A 706 -13.73 -4.19 35.85
C TYR A 706 -12.74 -3.06 35.57
N VAL A 707 -13.23 -1.83 35.51
CA VAL A 707 -12.43 -0.60 35.46
C VAL A 707 -12.78 0.24 36.68
N ASP A 708 -11.77 0.64 37.45
CA ASP A 708 -11.90 1.41 38.69
C ASP A 708 -12.96 0.83 39.65
N GLY A 709 -12.98 -0.51 39.77
CA GLY A 709 -13.87 -1.27 40.65
C GLY A 709 -15.29 -1.54 40.11
N LYS A 710 -15.69 -0.96 38.97
CA LYS A 710 -17.00 -1.18 38.34
C LYS A 710 -16.92 -2.28 37.29
N LYS A 711 -17.85 -3.25 37.27
CA LYS A 711 -17.96 -4.21 36.16
C LYS A 711 -18.42 -3.48 34.89
N VAL A 712 -17.60 -3.49 33.85
CA VAL A 712 -17.85 -2.76 32.59
C VAL A 712 -18.17 -3.67 31.42
N ALA A 713 -17.76 -4.94 31.47
CA ALA A 713 -18.06 -5.92 30.43
C ALA A 713 -18.07 -7.35 30.96
N GLU A 714 -18.78 -8.23 30.24
CA GLU A 714 -18.85 -9.67 30.50
C GLU A 714 -18.96 -10.43 29.17
N HIS A 715 -18.33 -11.61 29.06
CA HIS A 715 -18.43 -12.46 27.88
C HIS A 715 -18.27 -13.95 28.22
N SER A 716 -19.17 -14.81 27.73
CA SER A 716 -19.11 -16.26 27.92
C SER A 716 -18.60 -17.00 26.69
N TYR A 717 -17.87 -18.10 26.88
CA TYR A 717 -17.30 -18.96 25.84
C TYR A 717 -17.45 -20.44 26.17
N LYS A 718 -17.31 -21.31 25.17
CA LYS A 718 -17.47 -22.77 25.27
C LYS A 718 -16.17 -23.54 24.99
N ALA A 719 -16.11 -24.77 25.47
CA ALA A 719 -15.08 -25.74 25.13
C ALA A 719 -15.09 -26.02 23.61
N GLY A 720 -13.92 -26.02 22.98
CA GLY A 720 -13.76 -26.19 21.54
C GLY A 720 -13.78 -24.88 20.73
N ASP A 721 -14.06 -23.74 21.35
CA ASP A 721 -13.93 -22.41 20.73
C ASP A 721 -12.49 -22.14 20.29
N LYS A 722 -12.35 -21.45 19.16
CA LYS A 722 -11.07 -21.22 18.49
C LYS A 722 -10.70 -19.76 18.30
N GLY A 723 -11.68 -18.85 18.27
CA GLY A 723 -11.48 -17.44 17.96
C GLY A 723 -11.19 -16.61 19.19
N ALA A 724 -10.39 -15.54 19.06
CA ALA A 724 -10.17 -14.58 20.14
C ALA A 724 -11.51 -14.01 20.63
N ILE A 725 -11.60 -13.84 21.93
CA ILE A 725 -12.71 -13.16 22.58
C ILE A 725 -12.29 -11.71 22.76
N GLU A 726 -12.97 -10.78 22.10
CA GLU A 726 -12.64 -9.37 22.17
C GLU A 726 -13.74 -8.51 22.76
N ILE A 727 -13.30 -7.62 23.62
CA ILE A 727 -14.13 -6.61 24.25
C ILE A 727 -13.46 -5.26 24.01
N ALA A 728 -14.02 -4.51 23.07
CA ALA A 728 -13.62 -3.15 22.73
C ALA A 728 -14.55 -2.12 23.40
N GLY A 729 -14.23 -0.82 23.28
CA GLY A 729 -15.04 0.24 23.88
C GLY A 729 -14.80 0.42 25.38
N LEU A 730 -13.71 -0.15 25.91
CA LEU A 730 -13.37 0.02 27.32
C LEU A 730 -12.92 1.46 27.62
N GLU A 731 -12.55 2.24 26.60
CA GLU A 731 -12.09 3.62 26.73
C GLU A 731 -13.09 4.54 27.42
N GLU A 732 -14.40 4.27 27.30
CA GLU A 732 -15.47 5.09 27.88
C GLU A 732 -15.48 5.06 29.43
N TYR A 733 -14.79 4.10 30.04
CA TYR A 733 -14.76 3.90 31.48
C TYR A 733 -13.49 4.43 32.15
N PHE A 734 -12.50 4.89 31.38
CA PHE A 734 -11.31 5.54 31.90
C PHE A 734 -11.54 7.05 32.04
N LYS A 735 -10.97 7.64 33.09
CA LYS A 735 -10.85 9.10 33.18
C LYS A 735 -9.65 9.52 32.32
N THR A 736 -9.60 10.80 31.98
CA THR A 736 -8.50 11.34 31.17
C THR A 736 -7.19 11.43 31.94
N GLU A 737 -7.23 11.51 33.28
CA GLU A 737 -6.02 11.64 34.09
C GLU A 737 -6.15 10.89 35.43
N GLY A 738 -4.98 10.51 35.96
CA GLY A 738 -4.81 9.89 37.26
C GLY A 738 -4.56 8.39 37.20
N LYS A 739 -4.62 7.77 38.37
CA LYS A 739 -4.42 6.34 38.55
C LYS A 739 -5.69 5.57 38.17
N HIS A 740 -5.52 4.52 37.38
CA HIS A 740 -6.58 3.60 36.95
C HIS A 740 -6.26 2.17 37.36
N ASP A 741 -7.32 1.43 37.69
CA ASP A 741 -7.27 0.01 37.99
C ASP A 741 -8.09 -0.79 36.98
N VAL A 742 -7.50 -1.81 36.36
CA VAL A 742 -8.20 -2.77 35.51
C VAL A 742 -8.10 -4.15 36.13
N LYS A 743 -9.25 -4.79 36.36
CA LYS A 743 -9.32 -6.15 36.87
C LYS A 743 -10.00 -7.07 35.88
N VAL A 744 -9.36 -8.20 35.61
CA VAL A 744 -9.90 -9.28 34.79
C VAL A 744 -10.20 -10.46 35.72
N LYS A 745 -11.39 -11.04 35.58
CA LYS A 745 -11.83 -12.18 36.37
C LYS A 745 -12.49 -13.23 35.48
N TYR A 746 -12.10 -14.48 35.64
CA TYR A 746 -12.75 -15.63 35.04
C TYR A 746 -13.69 -16.29 36.04
N VAL A 747 -14.87 -16.68 35.56
CA VAL A 747 -15.91 -17.38 36.32
C VAL A 747 -16.19 -18.72 35.65
N GLY A 748 -16.24 -19.79 36.45
CA GLY A 748 -16.61 -21.14 35.99
C GLY A 748 -15.50 -21.95 35.33
N VAL A 749 -14.22 -21.54 35.44
CA VAL A 749 -13.07 -22.22 34.80
C VAL A 749 -12.03 -22.69 35.81
N LYS A 750 -11.31 -23.75 35.48
CA LYS A 750 -10.13 -24.22 36.23
C LYS A 750 -8.83 -23.68 35.64
N THR A 751 -8.77 -23.56 34.32
CA THR A 751 -7.65 -23.11 33.51
C THR A 751 -8.12 -21.89 32.70
N PRO A 752 -7.96 -20.66 33.23
CA PRO A 752 -8.37 -19.45 32.52
C PRO A 752 -7.63 -19.33 31.19
N LEU A 753 -8.25 -18.65 30.22
CA LEU A 753 -7.59 -18.34 28.95
C LEU A 753 -6.50 -17.28 29.18
N PRO A 754 -5.35 -17.39 28.49
CA PRO A 754 -4.43 -16.25 28.39
C PRO A 754 -5.19 -15.04 27.86
N TYR A 755 -4.90 -13.86 28.39
CA TYR A 755 -5.52 -12.62 27.91
C TYR A 755 -4.51 -11.48 27.87
N SER A 756 -4.85 -10.44 27.12
CA SER A 756 -4.19 -9.14 27.14
C SER A 756 -5.21 -8.01 27.33
N VAL A 757 -4.77 -6.95 28.00
CA VAL A 757 -5.46 -5.66 28.09
C VAL A 757 -4.51 -4.64 27.49
N ALA A 758 -4.93 -3.95 26.44
CA ALA A 758 -4.18 -2.87 25.83
C ALA A 758 -4.91 -1.55 26.05
N VAL A 759 -4.20 -0.55 26.57
CA VAL A 759 -4.68 0.81 26.74
C VAL A 759 -3.70 1.74 26.05
N ASN A 760 -4.18 2.41 25.00
CA ASN A 760 -3.42 3.34 24.18
C ASN A 760 -3.99 4.75 24.36
N TRP A 761 -3.13 5.76 24.40
CA TRP A 761 -3.55 7.15 24.36
C TRP A 761 -2.44 8.01 23.76
N SER A 762 -2.72 9.28 23.51
CA SER A 762 -1.71 10.28 23.19
C SER A 762 -1.55 11.24 24.35
N THR A 763 -0.33 11.68 24.61
CA THR A 763 -0.01 12.68 25.63
C THR A 763 0.65 13.90 25.00
N SER A 764 0.45 15.08 25.56
CA SER A 764 1.11 16.30 25.07
C SER A 764 2.62 16.32 25.31
N LEU A 765 3.15 15.41 26.14
CA LEU A 765 4.58 15.32 26.48
C LEU A 765 5.18 13.99 26.01
N PRO A 766 6.42 13.96 25.48
CA PRO A 766 7.05 12.72 25.08
C PRO A 766 7.40 11.89 26.32
N SER A 767 7.16 10.58 26.27
CA SER A 767 7.59 9.63 27.31
C SER A 767 9.11 9.49 27.30
N SER A 768 9.80 10.37 28.03
CA SER A 768 11.26 10.39 28.10
C SER A 768 11.74 9.36 29.12
N ASN A 769 12.54 8.38 28.68
CA ASN A 769 13.19 7.43 29.57
C ASN A 769 14.47 8.06 30.16
N LYS A 770 14.66 7.97 31.48
CA LYS A 770 15.86 8.47 32.17
C LYS A 770 17.15 7.80 31.68
N GLU A 771 17.06 6.59 31.17
CA GLU A 771 18.18 5.83 30.59
C GLU A 771 18.47 6.19 29.13
N CYS A 772 17.65 7.04 28.51
CA CYS A 772 17.88 7.46 27.13
C CYS A 772 19.14 8.34 27.03
N ASN A 773 20.16 7.79 26.38
CA ASN A 773 21.47 8.41 26.21
C ASN A 773 21.52 9.43 25.06
N ILE A 774 20.41 9.67 24.38
CA ILE A 774 20.26 10.67 23.33
C ILE A 774 19.28 11.76 23.81
N ASP A 775 19.53 13.01 23.42
CA ASP A 775 18.59 14.12 23.52
C ASP A 775 18.20 14.58 22.12
N LEU A 776 16.93 14.93 21.90
CA LEU A 776 16.44 15.51 20.65
C LEU A 776 15.67 16.80 20.96
N LYS A 777 16.08 17.91 20.33
CA LYS A 777 15.41 19.20 20.43
C LYS A 777 15.08 19.71 19.04
N THR A 778 13.88 20.23 18.87
CA THR A 778 13.46 20.89 17.63
C THR A 778 13.02 22.32 17.90
N SER A 779 13.29 23.22 16.96
CA SER A 779 12.81 24.59 17.01
C SER A 779 12.46 25.10 15.62
N LEU A 780 11.39 25.87 15.52
CA LEU A 780 11.02 26.61 14.32
C LEU A 780 11.45 28.05 14.46
N SER A 781 11.96 28.64 13.37
CA SER A 781 12.40 30.03 13.35
C SER A 781 11.25 31.04 13.52
N ALA A 782 10.01 30.63 13.24
CA ALA A 782 8.82 31.46 13.35
C ALA A 782 7.61 30.63 13.80
N LYS A 783 6.69 31.28 14.54
CA LYS A 783 5.41 30.68 14.99
C LYS A 783 4.24 30.99 14.05
N THR A 784 4.35 32.05 13.25
CA THR A 784 3.34 32.52 12.30
C THR A 784 4.05 32.85 11.01
N VAL A 785 3.54 32.32 9.90
CA VAL A 785 4.19 32.40 8.58
C VAL A 785 3.14 32.49 7.49
N ASN A 786 3.45 33.16 6.38
CA ASN A 786 2.52 33.26 5.26
C ASN A 786 2.60 32.01 4.37
N VAL A 787 1.48 31.69 3.69
CA VAL A 787 1.44 30.60 2.72
C VAL A 787 2.46 30.85 1.61
N GLY A 788 3.36 29.88 1.40
CA GLY A 788 4.43 29.96 0.41
C GLY A 788 5.77 30.46 0.94
N GLU A 789 5.84 30.95 2.19
CA GLU A 789 7.11 31.29 2.83
C GLU A 789 7.90 30.04 3.25
N THR A 790 9.23 30.15 3.22
CA THR A 790 10.13 29.10 3.73
C THR A 790 10.46 29.38 5.19
N VAL A 791 10.33 28.35 6.03
CA VAL A 791 10.57 28.43 7.48
C VAL A 791 11.67 27.45 7.85
N ARG A 792 12.63 27.89 8.67
CA ARG A 792 13.70 27.01 9.11
C ARG A 792 13.28 26.24 10.35
N MET A 793 13.32 24.92 10.25
CA MET A 793 13.30 24.01 11.40
C MET A 793 14.74 23.59 11.71
N THR A 794 15.16 23.76 12.96
CA THR A 794 16.44 23.25 13.46
C THR A 794 16.16 22.05 14.35
N ALA A 795 16.80 20.91 14.05
CA ALA A 795 16.81 19.73 14.91
C ALA A 795 18.22 19.52 15.46
N THR A 796 18.35 19.39 16.78
CA THR A 796 19.61 19.14 17.47
C THR A 796 19.53 17.80 18.18
N ILE A 797 20.46 16.91 17.85
CA ILE A 797 20.62 15.61 18.51
C ILE A 797 21.91 15.66 19.30
N THR A 798 21.84 15.23 20.56
CA THR A 798 22.98 15.25 21.48
C THR A 798 23.19 13.86 22.06
N ASN A 799 24.39 13.32 21.89
CA ASN A 799 24.84 12.15 22.65
C ASN A 799 25.19 12.59 24.09
N LYS A 800 24.50 12.03 25.09
CA LYS A 800 24.72 12.31 26.52
C LYS A 800 25.89 11.52 27.11
N LYS A 801 26.52 10.65 26.33
CA LYS A 801 27.68 9.83 26.71
C LYS A 801 28.93 10.31 25.97
N ASN A 802 30.09 9.98 26.54
CA ASN A 802 31.40 10.18 25.90
C ASN A 802 31.81 9.00 25.01
N THR A 803 30.91 8.05 24.81
CA THR A 803 31.09 6.87 23.96
C THR A 803 30.13 6.97 22.78
N GLU A 804 30.54 6.44 21.63
CA GLU A 804 29.70 6.35 20.45
C GLU A 804 28.42 5.54 20.75
N ILE A 805 27.29 5.97 20.17
CA ILE A 805 26.00 5.27 20.26
C ILE A 805 25.64 4.83 18.83
N PRO A 806 25.79 3.54 18.49
CA PRO A 806 25.50 3.06 17.14
C PRO A 806 24.03 3.16 16.79
N SER A 807 23.75 3.17 15.48
CA SER A 807 22.41 3.00 14.91
C SER A 807 21.40 4.01 15.48
N THR A 808 21.85 5.26 15.69
CA THR A 808 21.02 6.33 16.23
C THR A 808 20.06 6.82 15.14
N MET A 809 18.77 6.80 15.44
CA MET A 809 17.73 7.31 14.55
C MET A 809 16.94 8.43 15.24
N ALA A 810 16.67 9.51 14.51
CA ALA A 810 15.74 10.55 14.94
C ALA A 810 14.54 10.64 14.01
N ILE A 811 13.35 10.61 14.59
CA ILE A 811 12.09 10.83 13.87
C ILE A 811 11.63 12.26 14.16
N ILE A 812 11.65 13.10 13.15
CA ILE A 812 11.32 14.52 13.23
C ILE A 812 9.96 14.75 12.58
N GLY A 813 8.99 15.23 13.37
CA GLY A 813 7.67 15.58 12.88
C GLY A 813 7.66 16.89 12.08
N ILE A 814 7.01 16.85 10.93
CA ILE A 814 6.72 17.98 10.05
C ILE A 814 5.34 18.52 10.45
N PRO A 815 5.22 19.80 10.84
CA PRO A 815 3.92 20.38 11.17
C PRO A 815 2.94 20.31 9.99
N ALA A 816 1.65 20.12 10.29
CA ALA A 816 0.61 20.06 9.26
C ALA A 816 0.61 21.34 8.39
N GLY A 817 0.47 21.17 7.07
CA GLY A 817 0.50 22.28 6.11
C GLY A 817 1.91 22.66 5.62
N PHE A 818 2.97 22.06 6.16
CA PHE A 818 4.35 22.25 5.68
C PHE A 818 4.80 21.11 4.79
N THR A 819 5.81 21.39 3.96
CA THR A 819 6.52 20.37 3.19
C THR A 819 8.01 20.68 3.27
N VAL A 820 8.81 19.63 3.46
CA VAL A 820 10.26 19.75 3.53
C VAL A 820 10.85 19.92 2.15
N GLN A 821 12.01 20.56 2.05
CA GLN A 821 12.73 20.77 0.80
C GLN A 821 13.69 19.61 0.55
N PRO A 822 13.38 18.64 -0.34
CA PRO A 822 14.16 17.40 -0.45
C PRO A 822 15.62 17.63 -0.86
N TRP A 823 15.89 18.69 -1.62
CA TRP A 823 17.25 19.05 -2.03
C TRP A 823 18.15 19.38 -0.84
N GLN A 824 17.62 19.97 0.24
CA GLN A 824 18.40 20.27 1.45
C GLN A 824 18.80 18.99 2.19
N LEU A 825 17.87 18.04 2.30
CA LEU A 825 18.13 16.74 2.91
C LEU A 825 19.17 15.98 2.11
N LYS A 826 19.05 15.98 0.77
CA LYS A 826 20.05 15.39 -0.12
C LYS A 826 21.43 16.02 0.04
N GLU A 827 21.51 17.35 0.07
CA GLU A 827 22.77 18.07 0.28
C GLU A 827 23.41 17.73 1.64
N MET A 828 22.61 17.63 2.71
CA MET A 828 23.09 17.24 4.04
C MET A 828 23.61 15.79 4.05
N GLN A 829 22.93 14.88 3.35
CA GLN A 829 23.38 13.50 3.18
C GLN A 829 24.70 13.43 2.40
N GLU A 830 24.82 14.15 1.28
CA GLU A 830 26.06 14.22 0.48
C GLU A 830 27.23 14.83 1.27
N LYS A 831 26.94 15.66 2.27
CA LYS A 831 27.91 16.24 3.21
C LYS A 831 28.18 15.34 4.43
N ASN A 832 27.61 14.13 4.49
CA ASN A 832 27.71 13.19 5.61
C ASN A 832 27.33 13.81 6.96
N VAL A 833 26.30 14.69 6.98
CA VAL A 833 25.69 15.16 8.23
C VAL A 833 24.91 14.04 8.91
N PHE A 834 24.40 13.11 8.12
CA PHE A 834 23.75 11.87 8.48
C PHE A 834 23.93 10.88 7.31
N ASP A 835 23.80 9.58 7.57
CA ASP A 835 24.05 8.52 6.59
C ASP A 835 22.89 8.36 5.60
N TYR A 836 21.67 8.43 6.12
CA TYR A 836 20.45 8.19 5.34
C TYR A 836 19.26 8.95 5.92
N TYR A 837 18.25 9.18 5.08
CA TYR A 837 16.94 9.68 5.53
C TYR A 837 15.81 9.05 4.72
N GLU A 838 14.64 8.96 5.35
CA GLU A 838 13.39 8.60 4.71
C GLU A 838 12.27 9.55 5.16
N MET A 839 11.27 9.72 4.31
CA MET A 839 10.08 10.52 4.62
C MET A 839 8.85 9.62 4.58
N LYS A 840 8.09 9.59 5.68
CA LYS A 840 6.85 8.80 5.79
C LYS A 840 5.75 9.67 6.37
N GLY A 841 4.76 9.99 5.55
CA GLY A 841 3.70 10.93 5.92
C GLY A 841 4.29 12.29 6.32
N ASN A 842 3.96 12.75 7.53
CA ASN A 842 4.48 13.99 8.11
C ASN A 842 5.75 13.77 8.96
N ASN A 843 6.51 12.71 8.77
CA ASN A 843 7.74 12.47 9.52
C ASN A 843 8.96 12.34 8.60
N ILE A 844 10.09 12.84 9.07
CA ILE A 844 11.42 12.56 8.51
C ILE A 844 12.14 11.65 9.51
N ALA A 845 12.50 10.44 9.10
CA ALA A 845 13.42 9.62 9.88
C ALA A 845 14.84 9.82 9.33
N VAL A 846 15.77 10.16 10.22
CA VAL A 846 17.17 10.45 9.90
C VAL A 846 18.06 9.47 10.65
N TYR A 847 19.00 8.84 9.96
CA TYR A 847 19.90 7.79 10.46
C TYR A 847 21.34 8.32 10.51
N TYR A 848 22.00 8.16 11.66
CA TYR A 848 23.32 8.71 11.96
C TYR A 848 24.40 7.66 12.16
#